data_AF-A0A345H0Z5-F1
#
_entry.id   AF-A0A345H0Z5-F1
#
_cell.length_a   1.000
_cell.length_b   1.000
_cell.length_c   1.000
_cell.angle_alpha   90.00
_cell.angle_beta   90.00
_cell.angle_gamma   90.00
#
_symmetry.space_group_name_H-M   'P 1'
#
loop_
_entity.id
_entity.type
_entity.pdbx_description
1 polymer ?
#
loop_
_entity_poly.entity_id
_entity_poly.type
_entity_poly.pdbx_seq_one_letter_code
_entity_poly.pdbx_strand_id
1 'polypeptide(L)'
;MNIKTGTTLKRKFNHLSKYISRKFSKQETLTVFGDNEETINAIYVLNLDHQKKRWTNMLKEVKYQKVKGMKNLSHFTQRISAINGSKMDLDQVDASQILQEYSLKEYYHVDPDPRLLSILRSKNLKLNLTRPETAIGLSHIKMWRKIVEENSAYALILEDDIFFEKDFAKVLNQVWRELPQNSNKPVFDFLYLSYEEVKTGMVKDNYSQNLVQPHKGLWWFSGYVLSLEGAQKLLAQLPIRSPVDVWINFIFSKLNVYAVKKPIINQREDIDSDNVYSILTMLNQTNDRFDKKKGKTPVFVVAESSTSSILLGEVLKILGYRCCMNTYGDFTEDVNKSIERGNPLQFEAFCGFEEILKKPEALKKLPSNSVFIVVKDATEKVETTQNYLFQEVVKSISEIKQNRCMMLDMHTLNDWQEICEFLNCETPSFPLPKSELLQKSIDTELLNLKEVTLVPVQARDYTEIKFDLSPWIIPFNKRHYVKKREYPLKNARLVGKYTKILEDDFSSFNESIWTKLEDTFKGNLCLFSKDNFLLEEKAGCSFVLKEEKTAHREFTSASIVTQNNYRYGRFEVEMKPAKGSGIVSAFFLFRYNPWQEIDVEFLGDDTTKVMFNIYYNPGVDGVMYNYGNKAAPIKIDLGFDASLAYHTYSIEWEPHEVRFYVDTVLVHVRSTWMPSLIPDLPLQFYFNIWAPENKDFAGPLANKSLPKSSYVRNVKMYSWSH
;
A
#
# COMPACT_ATOMS: atom_id res chain seq x y z
N MET A 1 2.62 7.28 -12.85
CA MET A 1 2.69 8.58 -12.15
C MET A 1 4.15 9.05 -11.92
N ASN A 2 4.68 9.95 -12.76
CA ASN A 2 6.02 10.55 -12.53
C ASN A 2 5.90 11.68 -11.50
N ILE A 3 6.23 11.40 -10.24
CA ILE A 3 6.51 12.45 -9.24
C ILE A 3 7.66 13.27 -9.82
N LYS A 4 7.41 14.55 -10.16
CA LYS A 4 8.38 15.43 -10.84
C LYS A 4 9.75 15.33 -10.16
N THR A 5 10.71 14.63 -10.78
CA THR A 5 12.05 14.45 -10.23
C THR A 5 12.96 15.62 -10.65
N GLY A 6 13.50 16.35 -9.68
CA GLY A 6 14.47 17.43 -9.90
C GLY A 6 14.09 18.72 -9.16
N THR A 7 15.10 19.54 -8.85
CA THR A 7 14.88 20.83 -8.17
C THR A 7 14.07 21.78 -9.06
N THR A 8 13.26 22.65 -8.47
CA THR A 8 12.44 23.66 -9.18
C THR A 8 13.29 24.51 -10.14
N LEU A 9 14.55 24.75 -9.80
CA LEU A 9 15.50 25.48 -10.64
C LEU A 9 15.82 24.74 -11.95
N LYS A 10 16.08 23.42 -11.87
CA LYS A 10 16.39 22.57 -13.03
C LYS A 10 15.21 22.48 -13.99
N ARG A 11 13.99 22.33 -13.45
CA ARG A 11 12.74 22.34 -14.23
C ARG A 11 12.51 23.65 -14.99
N LYS A 12 12.73 24.80 -14.32
CA LYS A 12 12.65 26.12 -14.96
C LYS A 12 13.69 26.28 -16.07
N PHE A 13 14.92 25.80 -15.84
CA PHE A 13 15.98 25.83 -16.86
C PHE A 13 15.64 24.97 -18.08
N ASN A 14 15.15 23.74 -17.88
CA ASN A 14 14.73 22.86 -18.96
C ASN A 14 13.61 23.48 -19.80
N HIS A 15 12.57 24.03 -19.15
CA HIS A 15 11.48 24.70 -19.86
C HIS A 15 11.97 25.92 -20.64
N LEU A 16 12.86 26.73 -20.06
CA LEU A 16 13.45 27.88 -20.75
C LEU A 16 14.28 27.46 -21.96
N SER A 17 15.06 26.38 -21.86
CA SER A 17 15.83 25.81 -22.96
C SER A 17 14.92 25.37 -24.12
N LYS A 18 13.83 24.63 -23.82
CA LYS A 18 12.82 24.24 -24.82
C LYS A 18 12.18 25.47 -25.49
N TYR A 19 11.80 26.48 -24.69
CA TYR A 19 11.20 27.73 -25.18
C TYR A 19 12.15 28.50 -26.11
N ILE A 20 13.44 28.57 -25.78
CA ILE A 20 14.47 29.22 -26.60
C ILE A 20 14.70 28.43 -27.90
N SER A 21 14.86 27.09 -27.81
CA SER A 21 15.05 26.23 -28.98
C SER A 21 13.91 26.37 -30.00
N ARG A 22 12.67 26.49 -29.51
CA ARG A 22 11.50 26.74 -30.36
C ARG A 22 11.58 28.05 -31.14
N LYS A 23 12.10 29.13 -30.55
CA LYS A 23 12.26 30.43 -31.24
C LYS A 23 13.22 30.39 -32.43
N PHE A 24 14.16 29.44 -32.46
CA PHE A 24 15.11 29.27 -33.55
C PHE A 24 14.65 28.25 -34.61
N SER A 25 13.52 27.57 -34.40
CA SER A 25 12.98 26.59 -35.34
C SER A 25 12.12 27.28 -36.42
N LYS A 26 12.18 26.77 -37.66
CA LYS A 26 11.35 27.29 -38.75
C LYS A 26 9.88 26.99 -38.45
N GLN A 27 9.07 28.05 -38.31
CA GLN A 27 7.66 27.91 -37.98
C GLN A 27 6.83 27.56 -39.22
N GLU A 28 6.15 26.41 -39.19
CA GLU A 28 5.14 26.05 -40.18
C GLU A 28 3.77 26.66 -39.83
N THR A 29 2.92 26.85 -40.85
CA THR A 29 1.54 27.30 -40.68
C THR A 29 0.59 26.12 -40.55
N LEU A 30 -0.35 26.21 -39.61
CA LEU A 30 -1.40 25.22 -39.44
C LEU A 30 -2.41 25.31 -40.58
N THR A 31 -2.75 24.19 -41.19
CA THR A 31 -3.76 24.09 -42.26
C THR A 31 -5.01 23.32 -41.82
N VAL A 32 -5.03 22.84 -40.58
CA VAL A 32 -6.09 21.97 -40.03
C VAL A 32 -7.15 22.75 -39.25
N PHE A 33 -7.00 24.08 -39.14
CA PHE A 33 -7.94 24.97 -38.47
C PHE A 33 -8.67 25.82 -39.51
N GLY A 34 -9.97 26.02 -39.31
CA GLY A 34 -10.84 26.76 -40.23
C GLY A 34 -12.29 26.77 -39.74
N ASP A 35 -13.15 27.47 -40.47
CA ASP A 35 -14.56 27.63 -40.10
C ASP A 35 -15.49 26.57 -40.75
N ASN A 36 -14.92 25.56 -41.42
CA ASN A 36 -15.67 24.51 -42.10
C ASN A 36 -15.73 23.21 -41.27
N GLU A 37 -16.61 22.29 -41.65
CA GLU A 37 -16.80 21.02 -40.92
C GLU A 37 -15.65 20.00 -41.09
N GLU A 38 -14.66 20.28 -41.93
CA GLU A 38 -13.50 19.40 -42.19
C GLU A 38 -12.28 19.77 -41.33
N THR A 39 -12.37 20.86 -40.57
CA THR A 39 -11.27 21.45 -39.81
C THR A 39 -11.63 21.62 -38.34
N ILE A 40 -10.61 21.83 -37.51
CA ILE A 40 -10.78 22.23 -36.12
C ILE A 40 -11.28 23.67 -36.08
N ASN A 41 -12.53 23.84 -35.66
CA ASN A 41 -13.23 25.12 -35.69
C ASN A 41 -13.40 25.76 -34.31
N ALA A 42 -13.01 25.06 -33.24
CA ALA A 42 -13.02 25.60 -31.88
C ALA A 42 -11.78 25.17 -31.07
N ILE A 43 -11.35 26.05 -30.16
CA ILE A 43 -10.35 25.74 -29.14
C ILE A 43 -10.92 26.15 -27.78
N TYR A 44 -11.07 25.19 -26.88
CA TYR A 44 -11.54 25.45 -25.52
C TYR A 44 -10.39 25.24 -24.54
N VAL A 45 -10.16 26.24 -23.69
CA VAL A 45 -9.09 26.19 -22.67
C VAL A 45 -9.69 26.22 -21.28
N LEU A 46 -9.46 25.17 -20.48
CA LEU A 46 -9.80 25.16 -19.05
C LEU A 46 -8.82 26.01 -18.27
N ASN A 47 -9.35 26.96 -17.51
CA ASN A 47 -8.55 27.81 -16.63
C ASN A 47 -9.35 28.18 -15.38
N LEU A 48 -8.72 28.09 -14.21
CA LEU A 48 -9.31 28.55 -12.95
C LEU A 48 -9.36 30.09 -12.92
N ASP A 49 -10.44 30.67 -12.40
CA ASP A 49 -10.65 32.13 -12.38
C ASP A 49 -9.58 32.92 -11.61
N HIS A 50 -8.97 32.30 -10.60
CA HIS A 50 -7.87 32.92 -9.87
C HIS A 50 -6.50 32.78 -10.58
N GLN A 51 -6.36 31.89 -11.56
CA GLN A 51 -5.11 31.62 -12.29
C GLN A 51 -4.90 32.56 -13.51
N LYS A 52 -5.02 33.88 -13.29
CA LYS A 52 -4.92 34.91 -14.36
C LYS A 52 -3.57 34.89 -15.10
N LYS A 53 -2.48 34.54 -14.40
CA LYS A 53 -1.14 34.44 -14.98
C LYS A 53 -1.02 33.25 -15.93
N ARG A 54 -1.59 32.08 -15.59
CA ARG A 54 -1.62 30.90 -16.47
C ARG A 54 -2.39 31.21 -17.74
N TRP A 55 -3.55 31.86 -17.64
CA TRP A 55 -4.30 32.34 -18.80
C TRP A 55 -3.49 33.27 -19.72
N THR A 56 -2.76 34.23 -19.14
CA THR A 56 -1.92 35.16 -19.91
C THR A 56 -0.80 34.43 -20.65
N ASN A 57 -0.21 33.40 -20.04
CA ASN A 57 0.81 32.57 -20.67
C ASN A 57 0.21 31.70 -21.78
N MET A 58 -0.96 31.10 -21.53
CA MET A 58 -1.66 30.29 -22.51
C MET A 58 -2.05 31.10 -23.76
N LEU A 59 -2.52 32.33 -23.59
CA LEU A 59 -2.76 33.26 -24.70
C LEU A 59 -1.51 33.56 -25.53
N LYS A 60 -0.31 33.59 -24.92
CA LYS A 60 0.95 33.75 -25.67
C LYS A 60 1.25 32.50 -26.49
N GLU A 61 0.99 31.31 -25.94
CA GLU A 61 1.18 30.02 -26.61
C GLU A 61 0.28 29.88 -27.86
N VAL A 62 -1.03 30.16 -27.75
CA VAL A 62 -1.92 30.12 -28.94
C VAL A 62 -1.62 31.21 -29.96
N LYS A 63 -1.26 32.43 -29.52
CA LYS A 63 -0.89 33.52 -30.43
C LYS A 63 0.39 33.24 -31.21
N TYR A 64 1.27 32.42 -30.64
CA TYR A 64 2.50 32.01 -31.30
C TYR A 64 2.19 31.15 -32.53
N GLN A 65 1.20 30.27 -32.48
CA GLN A 65 0.88 29.31 -33.55
C GLN A 65 0.10 29.96 -34.71
N LYS A 66 0.72 30.07 -35.88
CA LYS A 66 0.13 30.69 -37.08
C LYS A 66 -0.79 29.73 -37.83
N VAL A 67 -1.86 30.26 -38.41
CA VAL A 67 -2.86 29.49 -39.19
C VAL A 67 -2.86 30.00 -40.62
N LYS A 68 -2.96 29.12 -41.62
CA LYS A 68 -3.01 29.50 -43.03
C LYS A 68 -4.33 30.24 -43.32
N GLY A 69 -4.24 31.43 -43.93
CA GLY A 69 -5.42 32.25 -44.24
C GLY A 69 -5.98 33.04 -43.05
N MET A 70 -5.42 32.88 -41.85
CA MET A 70 -5.82 33.57 -40.62
C MET A 70 -4.60 34.04 -39.83
N LYS A 71 -4.80 34.76 -38.71
CA LYS A 71 -3.66 35.30 -37.94
C LYS A 71 -2.94 34.23 -37.12
N ASN A 72 -3.66 33.57 -36.20
CA ASN A 72 -3.14 32.57 -35.28
C ASN A 72 -4.29 31.85 -34.55
N LEU A 73 -3.96 30.85 -33.73
CA LEU A 73 -4.95 30.06 -32.98
C LEU A 73 -5.82 30.85 -32.01
N SER A 74 -5.42 32.07 -31.60
CA SER A 74 -6.25 32.86 -30.69
C SER A 74 -7.60 33.27 -31.29
N HIS A 75 -7.75 33.18 -32.62
CA HIS A 75 -9.04 33.40 -33.29
C HIS A 75 -10.11 32.39 -32.86
N PHE A 76 -9.72 31.12 -32.68
CA PHE A 76 -10.61 30.02 -32.31
C PHE A 76 -10.70 29.79 -30.80
N THR A 77 -9.92 30.53 -30.00
CA THR A 77 -9.69 30.21 -28.60
C THR A 77 -10.71 30.87 -27.68
N GLN A 78 -11.46 30.04 -26.94
CA GLN A 78 -12.36 30.45 -25.88
C GLN A 78 -11.89 29.93 -24.52
N ARG A 79 -11.94 30.83 -23.53
CA ARG A 79 -11.67 30.50 -22.12
C ARG A 79 -12.89 29.88 -21.48
N ILE A 80 -12.73 28.73 -20.84
CA ILE A 80 -13.75 28.07 -20.03
C ILE A 80 -13.32 28.11 -18.57
N SER A 81 -14.17 28.68 -17.71
CA SER A 81 -13.92 28.67 -16.25
C SER A 81 -14.02 27.23 -15.74
N ALA A 82 -12.89 26.74 -15.20
CA ALA A 82 -12.75 25.43 -14.58
C ALA A 82 -13.35 25.42 -13.16
N ILE A 83 -13.83 24.26 -12.73
CA ILE A 83 -14.38 24.07 -11.39
C ILE A 83 -13.22 24.00 -10.39
N ASN A 84 -13.35 24.72 -9.27
CA ASN A 84 -12.31 24.78 -8.24
C ASN A 84 -12.54 23.72 -7.15
N GLY A 85 -11.74 22.65 -7.16
CA GLY A 85 -11.83 21.57 -6.17
C GLY A 85 -11.56 21.99 -4.73
N SER A 86 -10.80 23.08 -4.47
CA SER A 86 -10.45 23.46 -3.09
C SER A 86 -11.64 23.90 -2.23
N LYS A 87 -12.76 24.29 -2.85
CA LYS A 87 -13.99 24.74 -2.19
C LYS A 87 -15.20 23.83 -2.46
N MET A 88 -14.97 22.64 -3.02
CA MET A 88 -16.04 21.73 -3.41
C MET A 88 -16.57 20.94 -2.20
N ASP A 89 -17.89 20.93 -2.07
CA ASP A 89 -18.61 19.99 -1.21
C ASP A 89 -18.88 18.71 -2.01
N LEU A 90 -18.32 17.59 -1.57
CA LEU A 90 -18.42 16.31 -2.29
C LEU A 90 -19.82 15.69 -2.17
N ASP A 91 -20.56 16.02 -1.11
CA ASP A 91 -21.89 15.46 -0.86
C ASP A 91 -22.96 16.03 -1.81
N GLN A 92 -22.65 17.15 -2.46
CA GLN A 92 -23.53 17.82 -3.44
C GLN A 92 -23.20 17.48 -4.89
N VAL A 93 -22.21 16.60 -5.14
CA VAL A 93 -21.84 16.23 -6.51
C VAL A 93 -22.90 15.30 -7.09
N ASP A 94 -23.41 15.67 -8.28
CA ASP A 94 -24.39 14.87 -9.01
C ASP A 94 -23.81 13.51 -9.43
N ALA A 95 -24.31 12.44 -8.81
CA ALA A 95 -23.91 11.07 -9.05
C ALA A 95 -24.22 10.59 -10.49
N SER A 96 -25.10 11.28 -11.23
CA SER A 96 -25.32 11.02 -12.66
C SER A 96 -24.15 11.47 -13.53
N GLN A 97 -23.30 12.37 -13.02
CA GLN A 97 -22.12 12.88 -13.71
C GLN A 97 -20.83 12.18 -13.27
N ILE A 98 -20.61 12.04 -11.96
CA ILE A 98 -19.40 11.44 -11.39
C ILE A 98 -19.74 10.58 -10.19
N LEU A 99 -19.25 9.34 -10.18
CA LEU A 99 -19.24 8.50 -8.99
C LEU A 99 -17.99 8.80 -8.16
N GLN A 100 -18.19 9.10 -6.87
CA GLN A 100 -17.10 9.47 -5.97
C GLN A 100 -16.20 8.30 -5.58
N GLU A 101 -16.65 7.06 -5.75
CA GLU A 101 -15.95 5.86 -5.34
C GLU A 101 -15.65 4.97 -6.54
N TYR A 102 -14.42 4.44 -6.61
CA TYR A 102 -13.97 3.56 -7.68
C TYR A 102 -13.08 2.42 -7.13
N SER A 103 -12.94 1.32 -7.86
CA SER A 103 -12.13 0.18 -7.40
C SER A 103 -10.65 0.40 -7.69
N LEU A 104 -9.78 0.02 -6.74
CA LEU A 104 -8.33 -0.03 -6.99
C LEU A 104 -7.99 -0.95 -8.18
N LYS A 105 -8.81 -1.97 -8.46
CA LYS A 105 -8.65 -2.85 -9.62
C LYS A 105 -8.82 -2.10 -10.95
N GLU A 106 -9.73 -1.12 -11.00
CA GLU A 106 -9.95 -0.32 -12.21
C GLU A 106 -8.72 0.54 -12.51
N TYR A 107 -8.13 1.14 -11.47
CA TYR A 107 -6.85 1.83 -11.62
C TYR A 107 -5.75 0.89 -12.10
N TYR A 108 -5.59 -0.25 -11.43
CA TYR A 108 -4.54 -1.23 -11.74
C TYR A 108 -4.66 -1.81 -13.15
N HIS A 109 -5.89 -1.92 -13.68
CA HIS A 109 -6.11 -2.36 -15.05
C HIS A 109 -5.44 -1.43 -16.09
N VAL A 110 -5.42 -0.13 -15.80
CA VAL A 110 -4.82 0.93 -16.64
C VAL A 110 -3.33 1.11 -16.32
N ASP A 111 -2.96 1.22 -15.04
CA ASP A 111 -1.58 1.37 -14.56
C ASP A 111 -1.21 0.24 -13.57
N PRO A 112 -0.79 -0.94 -14.08
CA PRO A 112 -0.44 -2.11 -13.27
C PRO A 112 0.89 -1.92 -12.52
N ASP A 113 0.89 -1.07 -11.50
CA ASP A 113 2.05 -0.83 -10.65
C ASP A 113 2.27 -2.02 -9.69
N PRO A 114 3.42 -2.74 -9.77
CA PRO A 114 3.66 -3.93 -8.96
C PRO A 114 3.54 -3.72 -7.44
N ARG A 115 3.70 -2.47 -6.96
CA ARG A 115 3.54 -2.13 -5.54
C ARG A 115 2.11 -2.32 -5.03
N LEU A 116 1.11 -2.27 -5.92
CA LEU A 116 -0.30 -2.38 -5.56
C LEU A 116 -0.80 -3.84 -5.48
N LEU A 117 -0.02 -4.80 -5.99
CA LEU A 117 -0.43 -6.21 -6.08
C LEU A 117 -0.75 -6.83 -4.71
N SER A 118 0.11 -6.62 -3.71
CA SER A 118 -0.11 -7.14 -2.35
C SER A 118 -1.39 -6.59 -1.71
N ILE A 119 -1.70 -5.32 -1.97
CA ILE A 119 -2.91 -4.67 -1.49
C ILE A 119 -4.15 -5.27 -2.17
N LEU A 120 -4.09 -5.42 -3.51
CA LEU A 120 -5.17 -5.98 -4.32
C LEU A 120 -5.55 -7.42 -3.94
N ARG A 121 -4.59 -8.20 -3.44
CA ARG A 121 -4.84 -9.57 -2.93
C ARG A 121 -5.70 -9.60 -1.68
N SER A 122 -5.46 -8.64 -0.77
CA SER A 122 -6.06 -8.66 0.57
C SER A 122 -7.53 -8.25 0.59
N LYS A 123 -7.96 -7.33 -0.29
CA LYS A 123 -9.32 -6.77 -0.34
C LYS A 123 -9.69 -6.26 -1.73
N ASN A 124 -10.99 -6.26 -2.04
CA ASN A 124 -11.53 -5.43 -3.11
C ASN A 124 -11.61 -3.98 -2.63
N LEU A 125 -10.47 -3.30 -2.58
CA LEU A 125 -10.37 -1.95 -2.05
C LEU A 125 -11.06 -0.95 -2.98
N LYS A 126 -11.81 -0.03 -2.38
CA LYS A 126 -12.38 1.11 -3.06
C LYS A 126 -11.66 2.38 -2.63
N LEU A 127 -11.48 3.29 -3.58
CA LEU A 127 -10.85 4.59 -3.40
C LEU A 127 -11.89 5.67 -3.65
N ASN A 128 -11.79 6.76 -2.88
CA ASN A 128 -12.56 7.96 -3.13
C ASN A 128 -11.77 8.92 -4.01
N LEU A 129 -12.43 9.50 -5.00
CA LEU A 129 -11.89 10.61 -5.78
C LEU A 129 -11.58 11.78 -4.85
N THR A 130 -10.46 12.44 -5.12
CA THR A 130 -10.16 13.69 -4.42
C THR A 130 -11.03 14.82 -4.96
N ARG A 131 -11.19 15.90 -4.17
CA ARG A 131 -11.89 17.11 -4.67
C ARG A 131 -11.27 17.65 -5.97
N PRO A 132 -9.93 17.71 -6.12
CA PRO A 132 -9.30 18.03 -7.41
C PRO A 132 -9.69 17.09 -8.56
N GLU A 133 -9.64 15.77 -8.35
CA GLU A 133 -10.00 14.79 -9.39
C GLU A 133 -11.46 14.94 -9.84
N THR A 134 -12.38 15.09 -8.89
CA THR A 134 -13.80 15.34 -9.17
C THR A 134 -14.00 16.66 -9.93
N ALA A 135 -13.31 17.74 -9.52
CA ALA A 135 -13.41 19.03 -10.19
C ALA A 135 -12.86 19.02 -11.62
N ILE A 136 -11.77 18.28 -11.87
CA ILE A 136 -11.22 18.06 -13.22
C ILE A 136 -12.26 17.32 -14.08
N GLY A 137 -12.80 16.20 -13.59
CA GLY A 137 -13.82 15.43 -14.32
C GLY A 137 -15.03 16.27 -14.71
N LEU A 138 -15.59 17.05 -13.78
CA LEU A 138 -16.75 17.92 -14.06
C LEU A 138 -16.39 19.05 -15.04
N SER A 139 -15.16 19.55 -15.00
CA SER A 139 -14.68 20.58 -15.93
C SER A 139 -14.58 20.05 -17.37
N HIS A 140 -14.16 18.79 -17.56
CA HIS A 140 -14.17 18.15 -18.87
C HIS A 140 -15.59 17.86 -19.38
N ILE A 141 -16.50 17.40 -18.51
CA ILE A 141 -17.93 17.23 -18.87
C ILE A 141 -18.51 18.55 -19.38
N LYS A 142 -18.19 19.67 -18.72
CA LYS A 142 -18.61 21.01 -19.16
C LYS A 142 -18.11 21.35 -20.56
N MET A 143 -16.87 20.97 -20.91
CA MET A 143 -16.34 21.18 -22.27
C MET A 143 -17.03 20.30 -23.30
N TRP A 144 -17.30 19.03 -22.98
CA TRP A 144 -18.00 18.13 -23.90
C TRP A 144 -19.42 18.63 -24.20
N ARG A 145 -20.15 19.11 -23.18
CA ARG A 145 -21.46 19.76 -23.36
C ARG A 145 -21.36 20.98 -24.26
N LYS A 146 -20.34 21.81 -24.04
CA LYS A 146 -20.13 23.01 -24.85
C LYS A 146 -19.90 22.71 -26.33
N ILE A 147 -19.13 21.66 -26.66
CA ILE A 147 -18.93 21.21 -28.04
C ILE A 147 -20.27 20.87 -28.70
N VAL A 148 -21.14 20.17 -27.98
CA VAL A 148 -22.47 19.79 -28.46
C VAL A 148 -23.39 21.01 -28.60
N GLU A 149 -23.39 21.91 -27.62
CA GLU A 149 -24.19 23.14 -27.63
C GLU A 149 -23.81 24.07 -28.79
N GLU A 150 -22.52 24.19 -29.11
CA GLU A 150 -22.02 25.06 -30.19
C GLU A 150 -21.90 24.34 -31.53
N ASN A 151 -22.32 23.06 -31.61
CA ASN A 151 -22.24 22.24 -32.82
C ASN A 151 -20.85 22.27 -33.48
N SER A 152 -19.79 22.21 -32.66
CA SER A 152 -18.41 22.29 -33.14
C SER A 152 -17.99 20.97 -33.76
N ALA A 153 -17.72 20.96 -35.07
CA ALA A 153 -17.33 19.75 -35.81
C ALA A 153 -16.11 19.06 -35.19
N TYR A 154 -15.06 19.83 -34.89
CA TYR A 154 -13.88 19.38 -34.16
C TYR A 154 -13.39 20.48 -33.24
N ALA A 155 -13.20 20.16 -31.97
CA ALA A 155 -12.69 21.09 -30.97
C ALA A 155 -11.39 20.59 -30.35
N LEU A 156 -10.38 21.47 -30.31
CA LEU A 156 -9.16 21.24 -29.54
C LEU A 156 -9.40 21.68 -28.08
N ILE A 157 -9.31 20.74 -27.17
CA ILE A 157 -9.41 20.96 -25.73
C ILE A 157 -8.02 21.04 -25.13
N LEU A 158 -7.78 22.06 -24.30
CA LEU A 158 -6.51 22.32 -23.62
C LEU A 158 -6.72 22.67 -22.14
N GLU A 159 -5.76 22.30 -21.30
CA GLU A 159 -5.57 22.87 -19.96
C GLU A 159 -4.69 24.14 -20.01
N ASP A 160 -4.68 24.92 -18.93
CA ASP A 160 -3.95 26.21 -18.85
C ASP A 160 -2.45 26.07 -18.58
N ASP A 161 -1.97 24.86 -18.33
CA ASP A 161 -0.60 24.52 -17.97
C ASP A 161 0.14 23.80 -19.10
N ILE A 162 -0.33 23.90 -20.34
CA ILE A 162 0.31 23.25 -21.49
C ILE A 162 1.36 24.13 -22.21
N PHE A 163 2.12 23.50 -23.09
CA PHE A 163 3.09 24.10 -24.01
C PHE A 163 3.11 23.31 -25.32
N PHE A 164 3.16 24.03 -26.46
CA PHE A 164 3.26 23.41 -27.79
C PHE A 164 4.72 23.10 -28.15
N GLU A 165 5.00 21.87 -28.58
CA GLU A 165 6.33 21.48 -29.04
C GLU A 165 6.77 22.22 -30.31
N LYS A 166 8.08 22.24 -30.57
CA LYS A 166 8.66 22.99 -31.70
C LYS A 166 8.09 22.57 -33.06
N ASP A 167 7.75 21.30 -33.22
CA ASP A 167 7.25 20.71 -34.47
C ASP A 167 5.71 20.55 -34.47
N PHE A 168 5.01 21.19 -33.51
CA PHE A 168 3.56 21.05 -33.32
C PHE A 168 2.76 21.22 -34.62
N ALA A 169 2.95 22.33 -35.33
CA ALA A 169 2.18 22.62 -36.55
C ALA A 169 2.44 21.61 -37.67
N LYS A 170 3.71 21.24 -37.86
CA LYS A 170 4.15 20.27 -38.85
C LYS A 170 3.50 18.91 -38.61
N VAL A 171 3.65 18.39 -37.39
CA VAL A 171 3.18 17.05 -37.04
C VAL A 171 1.65 17.01 -37.03
N LEU A 172 0.97 18.05 -36.51
CA LEU A 172 -0.49 18.09 -36.53
C LEU A 172 -1.04 18.09 -37.98
N ASN A 173 -0.44 18.88 -38.89
CA ASN A 173 -0.81 18.86 -40.31
C ASN A 173 -0.58 17.49 -40.98
N GLN A 174 0.42 16.72 -40.54
CA GLN A 174 0.69 15.36 -41.05
C GLN A 174 -0.34 14.37 -40.50
N VAL A 175 -0.51 14.35 -39.18
CA VAL A 175 -1.47 13.51 -38.47
C VAL A 175 -2.88 13.69 -39.01
N TRP A 176 -3.31 14.92 -39.25
CA TRP A 176 -4.65 15.21 -39.78
C TRP A 176 -4.92 14.55 -41.14
N ARG A 177 -3.89 14.43 -41.99
CA ARG A 177 -3.96 13.73 -43.29
C ARG A 177 -3.86 12.22 -43.16
N GLU A 178 -3.23 11.73 -42.10
CA GLU A 178 -3.05 10.30 -41.82
C GLU A 178 -4.29 9.67 -41.18
N LEU A 179 -5.15 10.46 -40.52
CA LEU A 179 -6.43 9.98 -39.96
C LEU A 179 -7.33 9.37 -41.05
N PRO A 180 -8.23 8.44 -40.70
CA PRO A 180 -9.26 7.95 -41.62
C PRO A 180 -10.02 9.12 -42.25
N GLN A 181 -10.31 9.05 -43.54
CA GLN A 181 -10.98 10.12 -44.29
C GLN A 181 -12.28 9.62 -44.93
N ASN A 182 -13.29 10.47 -44.97
CA ASN A 182 -14.46 10.34 -45.83
C ASN A 182 -14.65 11.64 -46.62
N SER A 183 -14.45 11.60 -47.93
CA SER A 183 -14.58 12.79 -48.80
C SER A 183 -13.76 14.00 -48.32
N ASN A 184 -12.50 13.76 -47.92
CA ASN A 184 -11.57 14.73 -47.31
C ASN A 184 -11.92 15.25 -45.90
N LYS A 185 -13.02 14.78 -45.29
CA LYS A 185 -13.33 14.99 -43.88
C LYS A 185 -12.69 13.87 -43.05
N PRO A 186 -11.87 14.18 -42.02
CA PRO A 186 -11.38 13.17 -41.09
C PRO A 186 -12.54 12.42 -40.42
N VAL A 187 -12.34 11.17 -40.02
CA VAL A 187 -13.35 10.35 -39.35
C VAL A 187 -12.73 9.71 -38.11
N PHE A 188 -12.91 10.38 -36.98
CA PHE A 188 -12.47 9.91 -35.67
C PHE A 188 -13.36 10.53 -34.58
N ASP A 189 -13.35 9.91 -33.39
CA ASP A 189 -14.05 10.46 -32.23
C ASP A 189 -13.09 11.27 -31.36
N PHE A 190 -11.91 10.74 -31.10
CA PHE A 190 -10.95 11.30 -30.14
C PHE A 190 -9.51 11.21 -30.66
N LEU A 191 -8.77 12.32 -30.64
CA LEU A 191 -7.35 12.37 -31.00
C LEU A 191 -6.52 12.94 -29.85
N TYR A 192 -5.70 12.10 -29.22
CA TYR A 192 -4.75 12.54 -28.20
C TYR A 192 -3.56 13.28 -28.83
N LEU A 193 -3.28 14.47 -28.29
CA LEU A 193 -2.10 15.29 -28.65
C LEU A 193 -1.13 15.48 -27.46
N SER A 194 -1.63 15.29 -26.23
CA SER A 194 -0.92 15.31 -24.96
C SER A 194 -1.32 14.08 -24.15
N TYR A 195 -0.34 13.26 -23.79
CA TYR A 195 -0.52 12.11 -22.91
C TYR A 195 0.84 11.66 -22.35
N GLU A 196 0.82 10.87 -21.28
CA GLU A 196 1.96 10.10 -20.79
C GLU A 196 1.61 8.60 -20.86
N GLU A 197 2.54 7.75 -21.26
CA GLU A 197 2.31 6.29 -21.24
C GLU A 197 2.63 5.72 -19.85
N VAL A 198 1.83 4.76 -19.40
CA VAL A 198 2.18 3.95 -18.23
C VAL A 198 3.50 3.22 -18.44
N LYS A 199 4.27 3.04 -17.36
CA LYS A 199 5.54 2.31 -17.42
C LYS A 199 5.34 0.85 -17.79
N THR A 200 4.23 0.26 -17.36
CA THR A 200 3.86 -1.14 -17.55
C THR A 200 2.39 -1.20 -17.94
N GLY A 201 2.00 -2.10 -18.84
CA GLY A 201 0.59 -2.35 -19.16
C GLY A 201 -0.01 -1.54 -20.33
N MET A 202 0.78 -0.74 -21.03
CA MET A 202 0.35 -0.05 -22.25
C MET A 202 -0.03 -1.05 -23.35
N VAL A 203 -1.20 -0.88 -23.96
CA VAL A 203 -1.65 -1.69 -25.11
C VAL A 203 -2.10 -0.75 -26.22
N LYS A 204 -1.46 -0.85 -27.40
CA LYS A 204 -1.75 -0.03 -28.58
C LYS A 204 -1.33 -0.73 -29.86
N ASP A 205 -2.03 -0.42 -30.95
CA ASP A 205 -1.65 -0.83 -32.29
C ASP A 205 -1.02 0.32 -33.08
N ASN A 206 -0.06 -0.02 -33.94
CA ASN A 206 0.50 0.96 -34.87
C ASN A 206 -0.49 1.22 -36.01
N TYR A 207 -0.85 2.49 -36.23
CA TYR A 207 -1.79 2.85 -37.30
C TYR A 207 -1.07 3.40 -38.54
N SER A 208 -0.23 4.42 -38.36
CA SER A 208 0.47 5.08 -39.47
C SER A 208 1.88 5.51 -39.06
N GLN A 209 2.53 6.38 -39.84
CA GLN A 209 3.84 6.92 -39.49
C GLN A 209 3.79 7.67 -38.16
N ASN A 210 2.79 8.53 -37.96
CA ASN A 210 2.67 9.40 -36.80
C ASN A 210 1.52 9.04 -35.83
N LEU A 211 0.68 8.04 -36.15
CA LEU A 211 -0.46 7.64 -35.32
C LEU A 211 -0.35 6.21 -34.77
N VAL A 212 -0.97 6.03 -33.60
CA VAL A 212 -1.29 4.74 -32.97
C VAL A 212 -2.76 4.72 -32.55
N GLN A 213 -3.31 3.52 -32.38
CA GLN A 213 -4.63 3.30 -31.79
C GLN A 213 -4.44 2.72 -30.39
N PRO A 214 -4.69 3.50 -29.32
CA PRO A 214 -4.55 3.03 -27.95
C PRO A 214 -5.76 2.21 -27.50
N HIS A 215 -5.49 1.10 -26.80
CA HIS A 215 -6.52 0.27 -26.16
C HIS A 215 -6.58 0.49 -24.65
N LYS A 216 -5.44 0.77 -24.01
CA LYS A 216 -5.32 1.24 -22.62
C LYS A 216 -3.90 1.69 -22.29
N GLY A 217 -3.74 2.37 -21.15
CA GLY A 217 -2.45 2.74 -20.56
C GLY A 217 -2.03 4.18 -20.81
N LEU A 218 -2.97 5.06 -21.17
CA LEU A 218 -2.71 6.48 -21.35
C LEU A 218 -3.10 7.28 -20.10
N TRP A 219 -2.21 8.18 -19.71
CA TRP A 219 -2.37 9.18 -18.66
C TRP A 219 -2.39 10.58 -19.24
N TRP A 220 -2.82 11.53 -18.42
CA TRP A 220 -3.00 12.95 -18.74
C TRP A 220 -4.14 13.20 -19.72
N PHE A 221 -4.88 14.26 -19.43
CA PHE A 221 -6.05 14.66 -20.20
C PHE A 221 -5.98 16.14 -20.61
N SER A 222 -4.76 16.66 -20.78
CA SER A 222 -4.46 18.09 -20.88
C SER A 222 -4.52 18.67 -22.30
N GLY A 223 -4.56 17.82 -23.34
CA GLY A 223 -4.56 18.27 -24.74
C GLY A 223 -5.03 17.20 -25.72
N TYR A 224 -6.20 17.41 -26.33
CA TYR A 224 -6.78 16.48 -27.30
C TYR A 224 -7.77 17.17 -28.25
N VAL A 225 -8.03 16.56 -29.41
CA VAL A 225 -9.10 16.98 -30.33
C VAL A 225 -10.27 16.02 -30.18
N LEU A 226 -11.48 16.56 -30.06
CA LEU A 226 -12.72 15.82 -29.91
C LEU A 226 -13.67 16.22 -31.05
N SER A 227 -14.25 15.24 -31.73
CA SER A 227 -15.32 15.50 -32.70
C SER A 227 -16.66 15.75 -31.99
N LEU A 228 -17.62 16.34 -32.70
CA LEU A 228 -18.99 16.48 -32.20
C LEU A 228 -19.58 15.13 -31.78
N GLU A 229 -19.46 14.11 -32.63
CA GLU A 229 -19.94 12.76 -32.37
C GLU A 229 -19.19 12.13 -31.19
N GLY A 230 -17.89 12.36 -31.08
CA GLY A 230 -17.07 11.93 -29.95
C GLY A 230 -17.57 12.54 -28.63
N ALA A 231 -17.88 13.84 -28.62
CA ALA A 231 -18.42 14.53 -27.44
C ALA A 231 -19.79 13.96 -27.03
N GLN A 232 -20.68 13.70 -27.98
CA GLN A 232 -21.98 13.07 -27.72
C GLN A 232 -21.81 11.66 -27.15
N LYS A 233 -20.91 10.85 -27.72
CA LYS A 233 -20.61 9.51 -27.22
C LYS A 233 -20.05 9.55 -25.79
N LEU A 234 -19.12 10.46 -25.49
CA LEU A 234 -18.58 10.62 -24.13
C LEU A 234 -19.66 10.98 -23.12
N LEU A 235 -20.55 11.93 -23.46
CA LEU A 235 -21.67 12.31 -22.61
C LEU A 235 -22.65 11.16 -22.38
N ALA A 236 -22.85 10.29 -23.37
CA ALA A 236 -23.67 9.09 -23.24
C ALA A 236 -23.04 7.99 -22.37
N GLN A 237 -21.75 8.09 -22.00
CA GLN A 237 -21.07 7.14 -21.12
C GLN A 237 -21.03 7.59 -19.64
N LEU A 238 -21.61 8.74 -19.31
CA LEU A 238 -21.69 9.19 -17.91
C LEU A 238 -22.47 8.18 -17.04
N PRO A 239 -22.13 8.07 -15.74
CA PRO A 239 -21.14 8.87 -15.00
C PRO A 239 -19.67 8.45 -15.21
N ILE A 240 -18.74 9.38 -14.99
CA ILE A 240 -17.30 9.08 -14.84
C ILE A 240 -17.09 8.27 -13.56
N ARG A 241 -16.29 7.19 -13.63
CA ARG A 241 -16.13 6.19 -12.54
C ARG A 241 -14.71 5.99 -12.02
N SER A 242 -13.83 6.98 -12.18
CA SER A 242 -12.45 7.04 -11.64
C SER A 242 -11.88 8.42 -11.99
N PRO A 243 -10.59 8.75 -11.74
CA PRO A 243 -9.99 9.94 -12.35
C PRO A 243 -10.22 9.92 -13.87
N VAL A 244 -10.53 11.06 -14.49
CA VAL A 244 -11.02 11.13 -15.87
C VAL A 244 -10.04 10.54 -16.89
N ASP A 245 -8.74 10.71 -16.65
CA ASP A 245 -7.65 10.15 -17.44
C ASP A 245 -7.52 8.64 -17.29
N VAL A 246 -7.94 8.06 -16.16
CA VAL A 246 -8.06 6.60 -15.99
C VAL A 246 -9.36 6.11 -16.64
N TRP A 247 -10.48 6.78 -16.41
CA TRP A 247 -11.82 6.35 -16.84
C TRP A 247 -11.94 6.24 -18.36
N ILE A 248 -11.37 7.21 -19.09
CA ILE A 248 -11.44 7.25 -20.56
C ILE A 248 -10.86 5.99 -21.22
N ASN A 249 -9.86 5.34 -20.60
CA ASN A 249 -9.26 4.11 -21.14
C ASN A 249 -10.29 2.96 -21.25
N PHE A 250 -11.29 2.92 -20.37
CA PHE A 250 -12.39 1.93 -20.46
C PHE A 250 -13.38 2.24 -21.56
N ILE A 251 -13.40 3.48 -22.04
CA ILE A 251 -14.31 3.96 -23.08
C ILE A 251 -13.68 3.86 -24.47
N PHE A 252 -12.37 3.66 -24.59
CA PHE A 252 -11.68 3.54 -25.89
C PHE A 252 -12.33 2.50 -26.81
N SER A 253 -12.78 1.35 -26.28
CA SER A 253 -13.48 0.33 -27.07
C SER A 253 -14.81 0.79 -27.70
N LYS A 254 -15.37 1.90 -27.24
CA LYS A 254 -16.64 2.50 -27.71
C LYS A 254 -16.42 3.74 -28.59
N LEU A 255 -15.17 4.11 -28.84
CA LEU A 255 -14.77 5.30 -29.57
C LEU A 255 -13.75 4.96 -30.65
N ASN A 256 -13.74 5.72 -31.73
CA ASN A 256 -12.65 5.74 -32.71
C ASN A 256 -11.52 6.64 -32.17
N VAL A 257 -10.63 6.06 -31.37
CA VAL A 257 -9.54 6.78 -30.69
C VAL A 257 -8.22 6.63 -31.44
N TYR A 258 -7.53 7.76 -31.60
CA TYR A 258 -6.17 7.82 -32.13
C TYR A 258 -5.29 8.64 -31.19
N ALA A 259 -3.99 8.37 -31.21
CA ALA A 259 -3.00 9.17 -30.50
C ALA A 259 -1.77 9.42 -31.38
N VAL A 260 -1.19 10.61 -31.27
CA VAL A 260 0.09 10.91 -31.92
C VAL A 260 1.20 10.09 -31.27
N LYS A 261 2.07 9.43 -32.04
CA LYS A 261 3.14 8.57 -31.48
C LYS A 261 4.07 9.26 -30.48
N LYS A 262 4.23 10.58 -30.64
CA LYS A 262 5.01 11.43 -29.76
C LYS A 262 4.12 12.61 -29.39
N PRO A 263 3.83 12.86 -28.10
CA PRO A 263 3.06 14.02 -27.67
C PRO A 263 3.64 15.31 -28.26
N ILE A 264 2.77 16.10 -28.90
CA ILE A 264 3.12 17.38 -29.52
C ILE A 264 2.64 18.58 -28.70
N ILE A 265 1.91 18.29 -27.63
CA ILE A 265 1.52 19.19 -26.56
C ILE A 265 2.02 18.55 -25.27
N ASN A 266 2.74 19.30 -24.44
CA ASN A 266 3.26 18.82 -23.16
C ASN A 266 2.84 19.74 -22.03
N GLN A 267 2.78 19.21 -20.81
CA GLN A 267 2.61 20.02 -19.61
C GLN A 267 3.86 20.83 -19.30
N ARG A 268 3.66 22.02 -18.74
CA ARG A 268 4.73 22.92 -18.33
C ARG A 268 5.47 22.39 -17.11
N GLU A 269 6.77 22.23 -17.27
CA GLU A 269 7.64 21.83 -16.17
C GLU A 269 7.90 22.98 -15.17
N ASP A 270 7.74 24.25 -15.55
CA ASP A 270 8.11 25.41 -14.73
C ASP A 270 7.07 25.84 -13.68
N ILE A 271 5.91 25.19 -13.68
CA ILE A 271 4.81 25.43 -12.74
C ILE A 271 4.44 24.15 -11.97
N ASP A 272 3.97 24.33 -10.74
CA ASP A 272 3.49 23.23 -9.92
C ASP A 272 2.02 22.92 -10.24
N SER A 273 1.68 21.64 -10.12
CA SER A 273 0.32 21.16 -10.35
C SER A 273 -0.47 21.31 -9.07
N ASP A 274 -1.73 21.76 -9.18
CA ASP A 274 -2.66 21.85 -8.07
C ASP A 274 -3.43 20.53 -7.87
N ASN A 275 -3.10 19.48 -8.65
CA ASN A 275 -3.77 18.18 -8.58
C ASN A 275 -3.21 17.32 -7.44
N VAL A 276 -4.11 16.59 -6.78
CA VAL A 276 -3.80 15.60 -5.74
C VAL A 276 -4.46 14.29 -6.13
N TYR A 277 -3.66 13.28 -6.42
CA TYR A 277 -4.17 12.00 -6.89
C TYR A 277 -4.57 11.08 -5.74
N SER A 278 -5.76 10.49 -5.81
CA SER A 278 -6.28 9.56 -4.79
C SER A 278 -5.35 8.36 -4.59
N ILE A 279 -4.78 7.82 -5.68
CA ILE A 279 -3.85 6.68 -5.63
C ILE A 279 -2.53 6.97 -4.89
N LEU A 280 -2.12 8.24 -4.74
CA LEU A 280 -0.89 8.56 -4.01
C LEU A 280 -0.99 8.17 -2.54
N THR A 281 -2.20 8.13 -1.96
CA THR A 281 -2.40 7.60 -0.62
C THR A 281 -1.92 6.14 -0.55
N MET A 282 -2.33 5.32 -1.51
CA MET A 282 -1.94 3.91 -1.64
C MET A 282 -0.45 3.73 -1.94
N LEU A 283 0.11 4.50 -2.87
CA LEU A 283 1.51 4.36 -3.24
C LEU A 283 2.45 4.85 -2.13
N ASN A 284 2.07 5.89 -1.39
CA ASN A 284 2.84 6.34 -0.21
C ASN A 284 2.76 5.34 0.94
N GLN A 285 1.64 4.63 1.07
CA GLN A 285 1.45 3.54 2.04
C GLN A 285 2.34 2.32 1.73
N THR A 286 2.65 2.06 0.45
CA THR A 286 3.62 1.02 0.06
C THR A 286 5.10 1.45 0.18
N ASN A 287 5.35 2.74 0.41
CA ASN A 287 6.70 3.24 0.63
C ASN A 287 7.09 3.02 2.10
N ASP A 288 7.55 1.80 2.39
CA ASP A 288 8.60 1.45 3.34
C ASP A 288 9.46 2.64 3.84
N ARG A 289 8.97 3.46 4.77
CA ARG A 289 9.75 4.55 5.39
C ARG A 289 10.29 4.07 6.73
N PHE A 290 11.52 3.55 6.70
CA PHE A 290 12.20 2.96 7.86
C PHE A 290 12.76 3.99 8.86
N ASP A 291 13.01 5.22 8.42
CA ASP A 291 13.73 6.22 9.21
C ASP A 291 12.85 7.41 9.62
N LYS A 292 11.85 7.17 10.47
CA LYS A 292 11.09 8.27 11.09
C LYS A 292 11.71 8.71 12.42
N LYS A 293 11.81 10.03 12.60
CA LYS A 293 12.25 10.65 13.86
C LYS A 293 11.19 10.39 14.93
N LYS A 294 11.54 9.56 15.92
CA LYS A 294 10.70 9.31 17.09
C LYS A 294 10.51 10.58 17.91
N GLY A 295 9.30 10.75 18.45
CA GLY A 295 8.95 11.87 19.33
C GLY A 295 9.52 11.73 20.74
N LYS A 296 8.89 12.43 21.69
CA LYS A 296 9.23 12.39 23.13
C LYS A 296 9.10 10.96 23.68
N THR A 297 10.07 10.53 24.51
CA THR A 297 10.08 9.23 25.21
C THR A 297 10.75 9.40 26.59
N PRO A 298 10.41 8.58 27.60
CA PRO A 298 9.31 7.61 27.63
C PRO A 298 7.93 8.29 27.78
N VAL A 299 6.89 7.68 27.24
CA VAL A 299 5.49 8.13 27.34
C VAL A 299 4.75 7.26 28.36
N PHE A 300 4.03 7.86 29.28
CA PHE A 300 3.16 7.17 30.23
C PHE A 300 1.71 7.53 29.93
N VAL A 301 0.88 6.51 29.69
CA VAL A 301 -0.56 6.65 29.52
C VAL A 301 -1.22 6.40 30.88
N VAL A 302 -2.01 7.36 31.32
CA VAL A 302 -2.81 7.29 32.55
C VAL A 302 -4.26 7.46 32.12
N ALA A 303 -5.09 6.42 32.27
CA ALA A 303 -6.46 6.44 31.78
C ALA A 303 -7.47 6.09 32.89
N GLU A 304 -8.69 6.61 32.77
CA GLU A 304 -9.79 6.28 33.70
C GLU A 304 -10.21 4.81 33.60
N SER A 305 -10.15 4.22 32.40
CA SER A 305 -10.37 2.79 32.15
C SER A 305 -9.17 2.08 31.53
N SER A 306 -9.07 0.77 31.78
CA SER A 306 -8.08 -0.10 31.13
C SER A 306 -8.27 -0.13 29.62
N THR A 307 -9.51 -0.09 29.13
CA THR A 307 -9.86 -0.04 27.70
C THR A 307 -9.23 1.17 27.04
N SER A 308 -9.41 2.37 27.59
CA SER A 308 -8.84 3.60 27.02
C SER A 308 -7.31 3.62 27.07
N SER A 309 -6.72 3.03 28.11
CA SER A 309 -5.27 2.79 28.19
C SER A 309 -4.77 1.92 27.02
N ILE A 310 -5.47 0.81 26.73
CA ILE A 310 -5.14 -0.11 25.64
C ILE A 310 -5.31 0.57 24.27
N LEU A 311 -6.43 1.25 24.05
CA LEU A 311 -6.73 1.94 22.79
C LEU A 311 -5.66 2.97 22.45
N LEU A 312 -5.30 3.84 23.39
CA LEU A 312 -4.23 4.81 23.15
C LEU A 312 -2.87 4.12 22.96
N GLY A 313 -2.61 3.03 23.67
CA GLY A 313 -1.41 2.25 23.46
C GLY A 313 -1.32 1.66 22.04
N GLU A 314 -2.43 1.22 21.43
CA GLU A 314 -2.47 0.81 20.01
C GLU A 314 -2.16 1.97 19.07
N VAL A 315 -2.74 3.15 19.33
CA VAL A 315 -2.44 4.38 18.59
C VAL A 315 -0.94 4.73 18.66
N LEU A 316 -0.33 4.64 19.84
CA LEU A 316 1.10 4.87 20.02
C LEU A 316 1.97 3.83 19.29
N LYS A 317 1.55 2.56 19.24
CA LYS A 317 2.25 1.55 18.44
C LYS A 317 2.23 1.93 16.95
N ILE A 318 1.08 2.40 16.43
CA ILE A 318 0.95 2.89 15.05
C ILE A 318 1.84 4.12 14.78
N LEU A 319 2.19 4.91 15.81
CA LEU A 319 3.15 6.01 15.71
C LEU A 319 4.62 5.57 15.83
N GLY A 320 4.88 4.28 16.08
CA GLY A 320 6.22 3.71 16.14
C GLY A 320 6.84 3.72 17.53
N TYR A 321 6.02 3.59 18.57
CA TYR A 321 6.47 3.39 19.95
C TYR A 321 6.46 1.91 20.34
N ARG A 322 7.52 1.45 21.03
CA ARG A 322 7.49 0.18 21.78
C ARG A 322 6.61 0.36 23.02
N CYS A 323 5.36 -0.09 22.95
CA CYS A 323 4.41 0.02 24.05
C CYS A 323 4.42 -1.21 24.96
N CYS A 324 4.73 -1.04 26.25
CA CYS A 324 4.45 -2.04 27.28
C CYS A 324 3.03 -1.82 27.80
N MET A 325 2.17 -2.83 27.64
CA MET A 325 0.84 -2.83 28.23
C MET A 325 0.86 -3.70 29.49
N ASN A 326 0.28 -3.22 30.59
CA ASN A 326 0.07 -4.01 31.81
C ASN A 326 -1.08 -5.02 31.64
N THR A 327 -1.03 -5.81 30.58
CA THR A 327 -2.03 -6.85 30.22
C THR A 327 -1.42 -8.02 29.46
N TYR A 328 -0.31 -7.84 28.73
CA TYR A 328 0.29 -8.88 27.88
C TYR A 328 1.61 -9.43 28.46
N GLY A 329 1.71 -10.76 28.65
CA GLY A 329 2.98 -11.47 28.87
C GLY A 329 3.80 -11.03 30.10
N ASP A 330 3.11 -10.49 31.11
CA ASP A 330 3.57 -9.93 32.40
C ASP A 330 5.04 -9.47 32.44
N PHE A 331 5.36 -8.36 31.78
CA PHE A 331 6.58 -7.56 32.03
C PHE A 331 6.39 -6.58 33.20
N THR A 332 5.23 -6.61 33.87
CA THR A 332 4.79 -5.58 34.81
C THR A 332 5.70 -5.54 36.03
N GLU A 333 6.07 -6.71 36.57
CA GLU A 333 6.97 -6.77 37.72
C GLU A 333 8.37 -6.20 37.38
N ASP A 334 8.90 -6.51 36.19
CA ASP A 334 10.22 -6.04 35.74
C ASP A 334 10.22 -4.52 35.50
N VAL A 335 9.15 -3.99 34.91
CA VAL A 335 8.96 -2.54 34.72
C VAL A 335 8.81 -1.84 36.06
N ASN A 336 7.98 -2.36 36.98
CA ASN A 336 7.80 -1.79 38.31
C ASN A 336 9.13 -1.73 39.08
N LYS A 337 9.90 -2.84 39.10
CA LYS A 337 11.24 -2.87 39.70
C LYS A 337 12.19 -1.85 39.06
N SER A 338 12.10 -1.66 37.74
CA SER A 338 12.94 -0.70 37.03
C SER A 338 12.60 0.74 37.40
N ILE A 339 11.31 1.08 37.48
CA ILE A 339 10.83 2.39 37.93
C ILE A 339 11.26 2.65 39.39
N GLU A 340 11.03 1.70 40.28
CA GLU A 340 11.38 1.84 41.71
C GLU A 340 12.88 2.01 41.95
N ARG A 341 13.73 1.44 41.08
CA ARG A 341 15.19 1.53 41.17
C ARG A 341 15.78 2.69 40.37
N GLY A 342 15.00 3.37 39.53
CA GLY A 342 15.50 4.38 38.59
C GLY A 342 16.37 3.78 37.48
N ASN A 343 16.12 2.51 37.12
CA ASN A 343 16.86 1.83 36.06
C ASN A 343 16.37 2.27 34.67
N PRO A 344 17.19 2.10 33.62
CA PRO A 344 16.77 2.34 32.24
C PRO A 344 15.54 1.52 31.85
N LEU A 345 14.57 2.18 31.25
CA LEU A 345 13.33 1.57 30.77
C LEU A 345 13.53 0.93 29.38
N GLN A 346 13.04 -0.30 29.20
CA GLN A 346 13.22 -1.08 27.95
C GLN A 346 12.26 -0.66 26.84
N PHE A 347 11.05 -0.27 27.23
CA PHE A 347 9.97 0.19 26.36
C PHE A 347 9.96 1.73 26.27
N GLU A 348 9.26 2.25 25.27
CA GLU A 348 9.19 3.68 24.97
C GLU A 348 7.86 4.29 25.42
N ALA A 349 6.81 3.47 25.52
CA ALA A 349 5.52 3.86 26.06
C ALA A 349 5.02 2.82 27.07
N PHE A 350 4.30 3.26 28.10
CA PHE A 350 3.84 2.44 29.22
C PHE A 350 2.36 2.73 29.47
N CYS A 351 1.51 1.72 29.35
CA CYS A 351 0.05 1.85 29.50
C CYS A 351 -0.42 0.91 30.63
N GLY A 352 -1.22 1.43 31.56
CA GLY A 352 -1.79 0.65 32.67
C GLY A 352 -0.88 0.53 33.90
N PHE A 353 0.03 1.48 34.14
CA PHE A 353 0.99 1.47 35.26
C PHE A 353 0.61 2.43 36.40
N GLU A 354 -0.66 2.79 36.54
CA GLU A 354 -1.16 3.77 37.50
C GLU A 354 -0.79 3.41 38.94
N GLU A 355 -0.81 2.13 39.30
CA GLU A 355 -0.48 1.62 40.64
C GLU A 355 0.94 1.95 41.11
N ILE A 356 1.94 1.96 40.22
CA ILE A 356 3.30 2.38 40.57
C ILE A 356 3.46 3.89 40.50
N LEU A 357 2.75 4.54 39.56
CA LEU A 357 2.82 5.98 39.33
C LEU A 357 2.15 6.80 40.45
N LYS A 358 1.26 6.22 41.26
CA LYS A 358 0.70 6.90 42.43
C LYS A 358 1.74 7.22 43.51
N LYS A 359 2.88 6.51 43.52
CA LYS A 359 3.95 6.72 44.50
C LYS A 359 4.80 7.94 44.09
N PRO A 360 4.85 9.04 44.87
CA PRO A 360 5.63 10.22 44.49
C PRO A 360 7.13 9.94 44.29
N GLU A 361 7.70 9.02 45.06
CA GLU A 361 9.09 8.60 44.92
C GLU A 361 9.38 7.85 43.61
N ALA A 362 8.41 7.12 43.08
CA ALA A 362 8.53 6.48 41.77
C ALA A 362 8.53 7.53 40.65
N LEU A 363 7.63 8.52 40.71
CA LEU A 363 7.56 9.63 39.74
C LEU A 363 8.85 10.47 39.70
N LYS A 364 9.52 10.65 40.84
CA LYS A 364 10.81 11.36 40.93
C LYS A 364 11.96 10.59 40.26
N LYS A 365 11.91 9.25 40.28
CA LYS A 365 12.94 8.37 39.71
C LYS A 365 12.80 8.18 38.19
N LEU A 366 11.66 8.53 37.61
CA LEU A 366 11.47 8.48 36.15
C LEU A 366 12.43 9.44 35.42
N PRO A 367 12.85 9.11 34.18
CA PRO A 367 13.65 9.99 33.35
C PRO A 367 13.10 11.41 33.26
N SER A 368 13.98 12.41 33.29
CA SER A 368 13.59 13.83 33.33
C SER A 368 12.80 14.27 32.10
N ASN A 369 12.95 13.57 30.97
CA ASN A 369 12.26 13.80 29.69
C ASN A 369 10.94 13.02 29.53
N SER A 370 10.49 12.24 30.52
CA SER A 370 9.23 11.48 30.45
C SER A 370 8.02 12.37 30.19
N VAL A 371 7.04 11.94 29.41
CA VAL A 371 5.78 12.67 29.20
C VAL A 371 4.57 11.83 29.55
N PHE A 372 3.45 12.49 29.84
CA PHE A 372 2.22 11.86 30.31
C PHE A 372 1.08 12.24 29.37
N ILE A 373 0.29 11.23 28.96
CA ILE A 373 -0.99 11.45 28.29
C ILE A 373 -2.06 10.95 29.24
N VAL A 374 -2.89 11.87 29.72
CA VAL A 374 -3.99 11.59 30.64
C VAL A 374 -5.26 11.51 29.83
N VAL A 375 -5.87 10.33 29.85
CA VAL A 375 -7.05 10.00 29.05
C VAL A 375 -8.29 10.00 29.94
N LYS A 376 -9.28 10.82 29.57
CA LYS A 376 -10.58 10.87 30.23
C LYS A 376 -11.63 10.12 29.40
N ASP A 377 -12.51 9.40 30.08
CA ASP A 377 -13.66 8.73 29.49
C ASP A 377 -14.91 9.58 29.75
N ALA A 378 -15.69 9.89 28.71
CA ALA A 378 -16.83 10.80 28.84
C ALA A 378 -18.09 10.14 29.45
N THR A 379 -18.06 8.83 29.74
CA THR A 379 -19.26 8.08 30.17
C THR A 379 -19.31 7.83 31.67
N GLU A 380 -20.28 8.52 32.28
CA GLU A 380 -20.94 8.34 33.58
C GLU A 380 -20.10 8.04 34.83
N LYS A 381 -20.27 8.96 35.79
CA LYS A 381 -19.85 8.90 37.19
C LYS A 381 -20.17 7.56 37.84
N VAL A 382 -19.24 6.62 37.79
CA VAL A 382 -19.16 5.54 38.77
C VAL A 382 -17.92 5.80 39.61
N GLU A 383 -18.12 6.08 40.90
CA GLU A 383 -17.04 6.15 41.89
C GLU A 383 -16.51 4.72 42.12
N THR A 384 -15.61 4.28 41.24
CA THR A 384 -14.85 3.04 41.40
C THR A 384 -13.48 3.33 42.02
N THR A 385 -12.86 2.31 42.63
CA THR A 385 -11.47 2.40 43.15
C THR A 385 -10.48 2.87 42.07
N GLN A 386 -10.74 2.54 40.80
CA GLN A 386 -9.93 2.93 39.65
C GLN A 386 -10.01 4.44 39.36
N ASN A 387 -11.18 5.06 39.58
CA ASN A 387 -11.38 6.51 39.44
C ASN A 387 -10.61 7.28 40.54
N TYR A 388 -10.61 6.79 41.78
CA TYR A 388 -9.81 7.39 42.86
C TYR A 388 -8.30 7.33 42.55
N LEU A 389 -7.81 6.16 42.14
CA LEU A 389 -6.41 5.97 41.72
C LEU A 389 -6.02 6.94 40.59
N PHE A 390 -6.87 7.06 39.58
CA PHE A 390 -6.66 7.98 38.46
C PHE A 390 -6.51 9.43 38.95
N GLN A 391 -7.43 9.91 39.79
CA GLN A 391 -7.38 11.27 40.33
C GLN A 391 -6.12 11.54 41.17
N GLU A 392 -5.70 10.57 42.00
CA GLU A 392 -4.49 10.66 42.82
C GLU A 392 -3.22 10.76 41.97
N VAL A 393 -3.13 9.94 40.91
CA VAL A 393 -2.01 9.94 39.97
C VAL A 393 -1.96 11.25 39.18
N VAL A 394 -3.10 11.72 38.66
CA VAL A 394 -3.18 12.99 37.91
C VAL A 394 -2.74 14.18 38.77
N LYS A 395 -3.20 14.23 40.02
CA LYS A 395 -2.76 15.24 40.99
C LYS A 395 -1.24 15.20 41.18
N SER A 396 -0.68 14.02 41.46
CA SER A 396 0.76 13.82 41.67
C SER A 396 1.59 14.21 40.43
N ILE A 397 1.11 13.91 39.23
CA ILE A 397 1.76 14.30 37.97
C ILE A 397 1.72 15.82 37.80
N SER A 398 0.58 16.46 38.04
CA SER A 398 0.44 17.91 37.88
C SER A 398 1.34 18.70 38.84
N GLU A 399 1.55 18.21 40.06
CA GLU A 399 2.42 18.84 41.07
C GLU A 399 3.91 18.72 40.71
N ILE A 400 4.34 17.61 40.11
CA ILE A 400 5.77 17.29 39.92
C ILE A 400 6.21 17.56 38.46
N LYS A 401 5.31 17.45 37.46
CA LYS A 401 5.63 17.40 36.03
C LYS A 401 4.74 18.32 35.15
N GLN A 402 4.27 19.45 35.67
CA GLN A 402 3.24 20.33 35.10
C GLN A 402 3.34 20.64 33.58
N ASN A 403 4.54 20.79 33.00
CA ASN A 403 4.74 21.09 31.57
C ASN A 403 4.94 19.86 30.66
N ARG A 404 4.62 18.66 31.15
CA ARG A 404 4.87 17.38 30.45
C ARG A 404 3.63 16.49 30.35
N CYS A 405 2.45 17.08 30.51
CA CYS A 405 1.18 16.39 30.51
C CYS A 405 0.28 16.91 29.38
N MET A 406 -0.38 16.00 28.67
CA MET A 406 -1.47 16.29 27.75
C MET A 406 -2.76 15.66 28.30
N MET A 407 -3.86 16.40 28.26
CA MET A 407 -5.20 15.86 28.52
C MET A 407 -5.82 15.47 27.19
N LEU A 408 -6.35 14.26 27.09
CA LEU A 408 -6.95 13.73 25.87
C LEU A 408 -8.35 13.16 26.17
N ASP A 409 -9.30 13.47 25.31
CA ASP A 409 -10.62 12.82 25.27
C ASP A 409 -10.66 11.84 24.09
N MET A 410 -10.83 10.56 24.39
CA MET A 410 -10.83 9.50 23.37
C MET A 410 -12.06 9.54 22.45
N HIS A 411 -13.16 10.18 22.86
CA HIS A 411 -14.37 10.29 22.04
C HIS A 411 -14.23 11.35 20.95
N THR A 412 -13.43 12.38 21.18
CA THR A 412 -13.21 13.48 20.23
C THR A 412 -11.98 13.26 19.36
N LEU A 413 -11.12 12.30 19.69
CA LEU A 413 -9.92 11.99 18.92
C LEU A 413 -10.30 11.40 17.54
N ASN A 414 -10.21 12.24 16.50
CA ASN A 414 -10.57 11.89 15.12
C ASN A 414 -9.42 12.11 14.12
N ASP A 415 -8.33 12.75 14.54
CA ASP A 415 -7.16 13.02 13.72
C ASP A 415 -5.86 12.80 14.51
N TRP A 416 -4.74 12.83 13.79
CA TRP A 416 -3.40 12.61 14.36
C TRP A 416 -2.77 13.87 14.96
N GLN A 417 -3.36 15.05 14.73
CA GLN A 417 -2.69 16.34 14.94
C GLN A 417 -2.35 16.55 16.42
N GLU A 418 -3.35 16.41 17.29
CA GLU A 418 -3.22 16.65 18.73
C GLU A 418 -2.10 15.79 19.37
N ILE A 419 -2.11 14.49 19.10
CA ILE A 419 -1.12 13.55 19.64
C ILE A 419 0.27 13.79 19.03
N CYS A 420 0.36 14.01 17.71
CA CYS A 420 1.64 14.17 17.02
C CYS A 420 2.33 15.49 17.40
N GLU A 421 1.58 16.59 17.56
CA GLU A 421 2.11 17.87 18.01
C GLU A 421 2.66 17.77 19.44
N PHE A 422 1.92 17.15 20.36
CA PHE A 422 2.38 16.95 21.72
C PHE A 422 3.65 16.09 21.80
N LEU A 423 3.67 14.98 21.07
CA LEU A 423 4.81 14.07 21.03
C LEU A 423 5.98 14.61 20.18
N ASN A 424 5.76 15.62 19.36
CA ASN A 424 6.72 16.14 18.38
C ASN A 424 7.21 15.03 17.43
N CYS A 425 6.27 14.27 16.84
CA CYS A 425 6.53 13.21 15.88
C CYS A 425 5.84 13.49 14.53
N GLU A 426 6.25 12.76 13.49
CA GLU A 426 5.70 12.92 12.15
C GLU A 426 4.27 12.35 12.06
N THR A 427 3.36 13.17 11.55
CA THR A 427 1.96 12.78 11.31
C THR A 427 1.85 11.69 10.24
N PRO A 428 1.17 10.57 10.51
CA PRO A 428 0.86 9.58 9.47
C PRO A 428 0.02 10.17 8.33
N SER A 429 0.23 9.68 7.10
CA SER A 429 -0.47 10.17 5.89
C SER A 429 -1.85 9.52 5.66
N PHE A 430 -2.24 8.58 6.51
CA PHE A 430 -3.54 7.90 6.48
C PHE A 430 -4.37 8.36 7.68
N PRO A 431 -5.72 8.31 7.62
CA PRO A 431 -6.56 8.75 8.73
C PRO A 431 -6.35 7.90 9.99
N LEU A 432 -6.57 8.50 11.15
CA LEU A 432 -6.58 7.77 12.42
C LEU A 432 -7.67 6.67 12.36
N PRO A 433 -7.37 5.42 12.78
CA PRO A 433 -8.40 4.39 12.85
C PRO A 433 -9.54 4.80 13.78
N LYS A 434 -10.78 4.57 13.34
CA LYS A 434 -11.97 4.86 14.15
C LYS A 434 -11.92 4.08 15.47
N SER A 435 -12.35 4.71 16.56
CA SER A 435 -12.41 4.11 17.91
C SER A 435 -13.15 2.78 17.94
N GLU A 436 -14.25 2.64 17.21
CA GLU A 436 -15.01 1.38 17.08
C GLU A 436 -14.18 0.22 16.52
N LEU A 437 -13.31 0.49 15.54
CA LEU A 437 -12.44 -0.54 14.95
C LEU A 437 -11.33 -0.92 15.93
N LEU A 438 -10.76 0.07 16.64
CA LEU A 438 -9.79 -0.17 17.70
C LEU A 438 -10.41 -0.99 18.84
N GLN A 439 -11.63 -0.67 19.27
CA GLN A 439 -12.35 -1.44 20.29
C GLN A 439 -12.63 -2.88 19.85
N LYS A 440 -13.06 -3.10 18.60
CA LYS A 440 -13.27 -4.45 18.05
C LYS A 440 -12.00 -5.30 17.98
N SER A 441 -10.82 -4.66 17.93
CA SER A 441 -9.54 -5.37 17.97
C SER A 441 -9.13 -5.79 19.38
N ILE A 442 -9.75 -5.22 20.42
CA ILE A 442 -9.50 -5.61 21.81
C ILE A 442 -10.29 -6.88 22.10
N ASP A 443 -9.57 -7.98 22.26
CA ASP A 443 -10.14 -9.25 22.67
C ASP A 443 -10.10 -9.37 24.19
N THR A 444 -11.21 -9.03 24.85
CA THR A 444 -11.28 -8.95 26.31
C THR A 444 -11.11 -10.30 27.01
N GLU A 445 -11.40 -11.41 26.32
CA GLU A 445 -11.14 -12.76 26.84
C GLU A 445 -9.63 -13.05 26.88
N LEU A 446 -8.88 -12.60 25.87
CA LEU A 446 -7.42 -12.75 25.80
C LEU A 446 -6.68 -11.90 26.83
N LEU A 447 -7.23 -10.75 27.24
CA LEU A 447 -6.66 -9.90 28.29
C LEU A 447 -6.60 -10.57 29.66
N ASN A 448 -7.39 -11.63 29.89
CA ASN A 448 -7.47 -12.36 31.16
C ASN A 448 -6.61 -13.64 31.18
N LEU A 449 -5.92 -13.98 30.08
CA LEU A 449 -5.01 -15.12 30.01
C LEU A 449 -3.73 -14.84 30.80
N LYS A 450 -3.77 -15.10 32.11
CA LYS A 450 -2.63 -14.88 33.02
C LYS A 450 -1.60 -16.02 33.01
N GLU A 451 -1.92 -17.17 32.42
CA GLU A 451 -1.07 -18.36 32.44
C GLU A 451 -0.64 -18.77 31.01
N VAL A 452 0.65 -18.57 30.70
CA VAL A 452 1.29 -19.16 29.52
C VAL A 452 1.96 -20.45 29.97
N THR A 453 1.44 -21.60 29.55
CA THR A 453 2.06 -22.90 29.84
C THR A 453 3.19 -23.15 28.86
N LEU A 454 4.42 -23.21 29.37
CA LEU A 454 5.62 -23.42 28.55
C LEU A 454 5.75 -24.89 28.13
N VAL A 455 5.79 -25.16 26.83
CA VAL A 455 6.01 -26.50 26.25
C VAL A 455 7.52 -26.77 26.13
N PRO A 456 8.02 -27.97 26.50
CA PRO A 456 9.40 -28.39 26.25
C PRO A 456 9.83 -28.20 24.79
N VAL A 457 10.83 -27.36 24.52
CA VAL A 457 11.47 -27.29 23.20
C VAL A 457 12.62 -28.28 23.15
N GLN A 458 12.70 -29.10 22.11
CA GLN A 458 13.91 -29.88 21.87
C GLN A 458 15.00 -28.96 21.34
N ALA A 459 16.10 -28.83 22.10
CA ALA A 459 17.23 -28.01 21.69
C ALA A 459 17.78 -28.50 20.33
N ARG A 460 17.72 -27.63 19.33
CA ARG A 460 18.41 -27.78 18.05
C ARG A 460 19.36 -26.61 17.89
N ASP A 461 20.47 -26.85 17.20
CA ASP A 461 21.37 -25.77 16.81
C ASP A 461 20.62 -24.79 15.91
N TYR A 462 20.83 -23.50 16.17
CA TYR A 462 20.19 -22.44 15.42
C TYR A 462 21.11 -21.25 15.22
N THR A 463 20.88 -20.55 14.11
CA THR A 463 21.57 -19.29 13.78
C THR A 463 20.57 -18.15 13.78
N GLU A 464 20.80 -17.12 14.60
CA GLU A 464 20.04 -15.87 14.53
C GLU A 464 20.58 -14.99 13.41
N ILE A 465 19.69 -14.48 12.57
CA ILE A 465 20.05 -13.56 11.48
C ILE A 465 19.80 -12.12 11.94
N LYS A 466 20.67 -11.18 11.52
CA LYS A 466 20.47 -9.76 11.80
C LYS A 466 19.15 -9.25 11.23
N PHE A 467 18.42 -8.48 12.02
CA PHE A 467 17.09 -7.94 11.71
C PHE A 467 17.03 -6.42 11.81
N ASP A 468 15.95 -5.83 11.31
CA ASP A 468 15.75 -4.38 11.31
C ASP A 468 15.49 -3.83 12.72
N LEU A 469 15.91 -2.59 12.97
CA LEU A 469 15.60 -1.86 14.21
C LEU A 469 14.17 -1.30 14.18
N SER A 470 13.18 -2.15 13.91
CA SER A 470 11.78 -1.74 13.85
C SER A 470 11.21 -1.43 15.25
N PRO A 471 10.25 -0.51 15.37
CA PRO A 471 9.65 -0.13 16.65
C PRO A 471 8.92 -1.21 17.44
N TRP A 472 8.75 -2.43 16.96
CA TRP A 472 8.15 -3.55 17.69
C TRP A 472 9.14 -4.69 17.86
N ILE A 473 10.42 -4.49 17.53
CA ILE A 473 11.46 -5.48 17.72
C ILE A 473 12.40 -4.99 18.81
N ILE A 474 12.63 -5.81 19.83
CA ILE A 474 13.64 -5.55 20.84
C ILE A 474 15.03 -5.79 20.22
N PRO A 475 15.90 -4.75 20.20
CA PRO A 475 17.24 -4.87 19.62
C PRO A 475 18.08 -5.96 20.30
N PHE A 476 18.94 -6.64 19.55
CA PHE A 476 19.81 -7.72 20.06
C PHE A 476 20.55 -7.37 21.35
N ASN A 477 21.14 -6.16 21.43
CA ASN A 477 21.90 -5.68 22.59
C ASN A 477 21.06 -5.39 23.84
N LYS A 478 19.72 -5.49 23.75
CA LYS A 478 18.79 -5.34 24.87
C LYS A 478 18.06 -6.66 25.22
N ARG A 479 18.34 -7.77 24.52
CA ARG A 479 17.65 -9.05 24.72
C ARG A 479 18.06 -9.81 25.98
N HIS A 480 19.22 -9.53 26.58
CA HIS A 480 19.68 -10.21 27.79
C HIS A 480 18.75 -10.03 29.00
N TYR A 481 17.90 -8.99 28.99
CA TYR A 481 16.86 -8.80 29.99
C TYR A 481 15.67 -9.77 29.81
N VAL A 482 15.39 -10.20 28.57
CA VAL A 482 14.27 -11.08 28.21
C VAL A 482 14.68 -12.56 28.21
N LYS A 483 15.97 -12.86 27.94
CA LYS A 483 16.55 -14.22 27.98
C LYS A 483 16.42 -14.94 29.34
N LYS A 484 16.16 -14.22 30.43
CA LYS A 484 16.01 -14.82 31.78
C LYS A 484 14.78 -15.73 31.93
N ARG A 485 13.90 -15.81 30.94
CA ARG A 485 12.71 -16.69 30.94
C ARG A 485 12.91 -18.02 30.20
N GLU A 486 14.12 -18.32 29.74
CA GLU A 486 14.48 -19.65 29.23
C GLU A 486 14.65 -20.66 30.40
N TYR A 487 13.57 -21.41 30.74
CA TYR A 487 13.49 -22.71 31.50
C TYR A 487 13.41 -22.73 33.05
N PRO A 488 12.79 -23.75 33.75
CA PRO A 488 12.66 -25.18 33.39
C PRO A 488 11.27 -25.89 33.49
N LEU A 489 10.99 -26.67 32.44
CA LEU A 489 10.47 -28.05 32.33
C LEU A 489 9.98 -28.80 33.60
N LYS A 490 8.65 -28.95 33.73
CA LYS A 490 7.92 -30.21 34.02
C LYS A 490 6.40 -29.95 34.00
N ASN A 491 5.66 -30.74 33.20
CA ASN A 491 4.18 -30.78 33.08
C ASN A 491 3.52 -29.76 32.13
N ALA A 492 3.89 -29.74 30.85
CA ALA A 492 3.15 -28.98 29.84
C ALA A 492 1.80 -29.64 29.47
N ARG A 493 0.74 -28.84 29.40
CA ARG A 493 -0.56 -29.19 28.80
C ARG A 493 -0.90 -28.13 27.74
N LEU A 494 -1.68 -28.53 26.73
CA LEU A 494 -2.27 -27.62 25.73
C LEU A 494 -3.08 -26.53 26.44
N VAL A 495 -2.84 -25.25 26.11
CA VAL A 495 -3.56 -24.10 26.70
C VAL A 495 -4.92 -23.88 26.03
N GLY A 496 -5.09 -24.32 24.77
CA GLY A 496 -6.39 -24.25 24.08
C GLY A 496 -6.77 -25.55 23.37
N LYS A 497 -8.05 -25.65 23.02
CA LYS A 497 -8.62 -26.78 22.28
C LYS A 497 -8.50 -26.52 20.78
N TYR A 498 -7.95 -27.50 20.06
CA TYR A 498 -7.82 -27.47 18.60
C TYR A 498 -8.91 -28.31 17.96
N THR A 499 -9.70 -27.72 17.07
CA THR A 499 -10.76 -28.42 16.32
C THR A 499 -10.41 -28.42 14.83
N LYS A 500 -10.33 -29.60 14.21
CA LYS A 500 -9.99 -29.70 12.78
C LYS A 500 -11.08 -29.03 11.94
N ILE A 501 -10.67 -28.09 11.10
CA ILE A 501 -11.56 -27.33 10.19
C ILE A 501 -11.28 -27.64 8.72
N LEU A 502 -10.08 -28.12 8.39
CA LEU A 502 -9.70 -28.47 7.03
C LEU A 502 -8.72 -29.66 7.04
N GLU A 503 -8.89 -30.55 6.06
CA GLU A 503 -7.88 -31.51 5.61
C GLU A 503 -7.98 -31.59 4.09
N ASP A 504 -6.87 -31.40 3.38
CA ASP A 504 -6.80 -31.39 1.93
C ASP A 504 -5.55 -32.14 1.47
N ASP A 505 -5.76 -33.26 0.80
CA ASP A 505 -4.72 -34.12 0.22
C ASP A 505 -4.40 -33.73 -1.23
N PHE A 506 -5.05 -32.69 -1.77
CA PHE A 506 -4.96 -32.28 -3.16
C PHE A 506 -5.22 -33.41 -4.17
N SER A 507 -6.13 -34.33 -3.86
CA SER A 507 -6.69 -35.27 -4.85
C SER A 507 -7.44 -34.55 -5.99
N SER A 508 -7.93 -33.34 -5.73
CA SER A 508 -8.43 -32.38 -6.72
C SER A 508 -8.20 -30.95 -6.23
N PHE A 509 -8.19 -29.97 -7.13
CA PHE A 509 -8.07 -28.56 -6.74
C PHE A 509 -9.42 -28.00 -6.33
N ASN A 510 -9.59 -27.67 -5.04
CA ASN A 510 -10.83 -27.11 -4.51
C ASN A 510 -10.81 -25.57 -4.53
N GLU A 511 -11.45 -24.98 -5.53
CA GLU A 511 -11.53 -23.52 -5.68
C GLU A 511 -12.29 -22.82 -4.55
N SER A 512 -13.15 -23.50 -3.79
CA SER A 512 -13.81 -22.89 -2.63
C SER A 512 -12.85 -22.65 -1.45
N ILE A 513 -11.72 -23.37 -1.44
CA ILE A 513 -10.69 -23.24 -0.42
C ILE A 513 -9.53 -22.41 -0.95
N TRP A 514 -9.04 -22.71 -2.15
CA TRP A 514 -7.78 -22.21 -2.69
C TRP A 514 -7.97 -21.35 -3.94
N THR A 515 -7.11 -20.35 -4.08
CA THR A 515 -6.96 -19.53 -5.28
C THR A 515 -5.53 -19.63 -5.78
N LYS A 516 -5.35 -19.91 -7.08
CA LYS A 516 -4.04 -19.82 -7.75
C LYS A 516 -3.74 -18.36 -8.10
N LEU A 517 -2.51 -17.91 -7.85
CA LEU A 517 -2.12 -16.53 -8.10
C LEU A 517 -1.45 -16.36 -9.47
N GLU A 518 -1.68 -15.20 -10.09
CA GLU A 518 -1.15 -14.82 -11.42
C GLU A 518 -0.39 -13.47 -11.36
N ASP A 519 0.40 -13.25 -10.31
CA ASP A 519 1.03 -11.96 -9.99
C ASP A 519 2.44 -12.10 -9.36
N THR A 520 3.03 -11.04 -8.81
CA THR A 520 4.40 -11.06 -8.24
C THR A 520 4.51 -10.11 -7.04
N PHE A 521 5.67 -10.06 -6.39
CA PHE A 521 5.97 -9.11 -5.31
C PHE A 521 7.38 -8.52 -5.44
N LYS A 522 7.65 -7.44 -4.69
CA LYS A 522 8.94 -6.74 -4.70
C LYS A 522 10.06 -7.70 -4.24
N GLY A 523 11.12 -7.80 -5.02
CA GLY A 523 12.24 -8.71 -4.73
C GLY A 523 12.02 -10.17 -5.16
N ASN A 524 10.87 -10.53 -5.74
CA ASN A 524 10.70 -11.82 -6.43
C ASN A 524 11.07 -11.66 -7.92
N LEU A 525 11.91 -12.54 -8.45
CA LEU A 525 12.27 -12.57 -9.87
C LEU A 525 11.22 -13.27 -10.75
N CYS A 526 10.28 -13.99 -10.14
CA CYS A 526 9.26 -14.77 -10.85
C CYS A 526 7.91 -14.02 -10.93
N LEU A 527 7.15 -14.29 -11.99
CA LEU A 527 5.70 -14.07 -12.05
C LEU A 527 5.01 -15.38 -11.66
N PHE A 528 4.04 -15.34 -10.74
CA PHE A 528 3.19 -16.48 -10.45
C PHE A 528 2.27 -16.75 -11.64
N SER A 529 2.07 -18.03 -11.95
CA SER A 529 1.16 -18.50 -12.98
C SER A 529 0.40 -19.72 -12.44
N LYS A 530 -0.90 -19.79 -12.75
CA LYS A 530 -1.74 -20.94 -12.44
C LYS A 530 -1.27 -22.23 -13.13
N ASP A 531 -0.58 -22.11 -14.27
CA ASP A 531 -0.08 -23.24 -15.07
C ASP A 531 1.15 -23.90 -14.44
N ASN A 532 1.76 -23.23 -13.45
CA ASN A 532 2.90 -23.74 -12.72
C ASN A 532 2.49 -24.49 -11.44
N PHE A 533 1.19 -24.55 -11.12
CA PHE A 533 0.65 -25.42 -10.08
C PHE A 533 0.09 -26.68 -10.73
N LEU A 534 0.62 -27.84 -10.35
CA LEU A 534 0.26 -29.14 -10.92
C LEU A 534 -0.26 -30.07 -9.82
N LEU A 535 -1.33 -30.80 -10.10
CA LEU A 535 -1.78 -31.91 -9.23
C LEU A 535 -0.96 -33.16 -9.57
N GLU A 536 -0.60 -33.92 -8.54
CA GLU A 536 0.18 -35.16 -8.69
C GLU A 536 -0.74 -36.37 -8.92
N GLU A 537 -0.26 -37.39 -9.64
CA GLU A 537 -1.07 -38.58 -9.99
C GLU A 537 -1.55 -39.38 -8.78
N LYS A 538 -0.80 -39.35 -7.66
CA LYS A 538 -1.06 -40.13 -6.44
C LYS A 538 -1.38 -39.24 -5.24
N ALA A 539 -2.24 -38.23 -5.47
CA ALA A 539 -2.56 -37.14 -4.55
C ALA A 539 -1.34 -36.25 -4.20
N GLY A 540 -1.62 -35.03 -3.77
CA GLY A 540 -0.64 -33.96 -3.61
C GLY A 540 -0.56 -33.02 -4.81
N CYS A 541 0.29 -32.01 -4.68
CA CYS A 541 0.55 -31.03 -5.72
C CYS A 541 2.02 -30.63 -5.78
N SER A 542 2.43 -30.06 -6.90
CA SER A 542 3.73 -29.43 -7.08
C SER A 542 3.62 -27.98 -7.55
N PHE A 543 4.58 -27.19 -7.08
CA PHE A 543 4.77 -25.79 -7.45
C PHE A 543 6.05 -25.72 -8.28
N VAL A 544 5.93 -25.34 -9.55
CA VAL A 544 7.03 -25.38 -10.51
C VAL A 544 7.60 -23.99 -10.76
N LEU A 545 8.90 -23.81 -10.56
CA LEU A 545 9.66 -22.64 -10.98
C LEU A 545 10.42 -22.96 -12.28
N LYS A 546 10.23 -22.15 -13.33
CA LYS A 546 10.86 -22.38 -14.64
C LYS A 546 11.23 -21.07 -15.34
N GLU A 547 12.15 -21.17 -16.29
CA GLU A 547 12.45 -20.07 -17.22
C GLU A 547 11.32 -19.95 -18.24
N GLU A 548 10.63 -18.82 -18.21
CA GLU A 548 9.52 -18.50 -19.10
C GLU A 548 9.37 -16.99 -19.13
N LYS A 549 9.78 -16.39 -20.24
CA LYS A 549 9.80 -14.94 -20.40
C LYS A 549 8.38 -14.41 -20.60
N THR A 550 8.00 -13.48 -19.73
CA THR A 550 6.72 -12.75 -19.79
C THR A 550 6.99 -11.27 -20.06
N ALA A 551 5.93 -10.47 -20.21
CA ALA A 551 6.08 -9.02 -20.30
C ALA A 551 6.66 -8.37 -19.02
N HIS A 552 6.63 -9.08 -17.88
CA HIS A 552 6.93 -8.51 -16.56
C HIS A 552 8.18 -9.13 -15.89
N ARG A 553 8.47 -10.41 -16.16
CA ARG A 553 9.53 -11.19 -15.51
C ARG A 553 10.11 -12.23 -16.47
N GLU A 554 11.35 -12.63 -16.23
CA GLU A 554 12.06 -13.65 -17.04
C GLU A 554 11.75 -15.10 -16.59
N PHE A 555 11.14 -15.26 -15.42
CA PHE A 555 10.82 -16.57 -14.83
C PHE A 555 9.35 -16.62 -14.44
N THR A 556 8.76 -17.83 -14.48
CA THR A 556 7.44 -18.10 -13.90
C THR A 556 7.54 -19.09 -12.75
N SER A 557 6.60 -19.00 -11.82
CA SER A 557 6.51 -19.86 -10.64
C SER A 557 5.06 -20.07 -10.21
N ALA A 558 4.81 -20.72 -9.08
CA ALA A 558 3.44 -20.94 -8.59
C ALA A 558 3.27 -20.44 -7.16
N SER A 559 2.05 -19.96 -6.89
CA SER A 559 1.58 -19.63 -5.56
C SER A 559 0.08 -19.91 -5.44
N ILE A 560 -0.34 -20.43 -4.30
CA ILE A 560 -1.76 -20.56 -3.94
C ILE A 560 -2.02 -19.91 -2.59
N VAL A 561 -3.26 -19.50 -2.37
CA VAL A 561 -3.72 -18.87 -1.13
C VAL A 561 -5.11 -19.36 -0.75
N THR A 562 -5.42 -19.42 0.54
CA THR A 562 -6.79 -19.64 1.00
C THR A 562 -7.73 -18.47 0.69
N GLN A 563 -8.97 -18.76 0.31
CA GLN A 563 -10.01 -17.73 0.15
C GLN A 563 -10.37 -17.08 1.50
N ASN A 564 -10.39 -17.87 2.57
CA ASN A 564 -10.71 -17.42 3.91
C ASN A 564 -9.48 -16.95 4.69
N ASN A 565 -9.75 -16.12 5.71
CA ASN A 565 -8.77 -15.72 6.71
C ASN A 565 -8.98 -16.53 7.99
N TYR A 566 -7.89 -16.83 8.68
CA TYR A 566 -7.87 -17.59 9.93
C TYR A 566 -7.18 -16.78 11.02
N ARG A 567 -7.70 -16.83 12.24
CA ARG A 567 -7.10 -16.17 13.41
C ARG A 567 -6.84 -17.23 14.47
N TYR A 568 -5.57 -17.42 14.82
CA TYR A 568 -5.08 -18.51 15.69
C TYR A 568 -5.41 -19.90 15.14
N GLY A 569 -4.71 -20.92 15.64
CA GLY A 569 -4.92 -22.30 15.20
C GLY A 569 -3.64 -23.08 14.97
N ARG A 570 -3.80 -24.29 14.44
CA ARG A 570 -2.70 -25.17 14.05
C ARG A 570 -2.76 -25.41 12.54
N PHE A 571 -1.62 -25.25 11.88
CA PHE A 571 -1.46 -25.38 10.43
C PHE A 571 -0.36 -26.40 10.18
N GLU A 572 -0.72 -27.56 9.66
CA GLU A 572 0.20 -28.67 9.38
C GLU A 572 0.35 -28.86 7.88
N VAL A 573 1.59 -29.02 7.43
CA VAL A 573 1.94 -29.23 6.03
C VAL A 573 2.89 -30.41 5.92
N GLU A 574 2.49 -31.44 5.18
CA GLU A 574 3.39 -32.50 4.74
C GLU A 574 3.99 -32.11 3.39
N MET A 575 5.29 -31.76 3.36
CA MET A 575 5.93 -31.24 2.15
C MET A 575 7.38 -31.68 1.97
N LYS A 576 7.89 -31.42 0.76
CA LYS A 576 9.29 -31.58 0.34
C LYS A 576 9.72 -30.32 -0.45
N PRO A 577 10.61 -29.46 0.09
CA PRO A 577 11.06 -28.25 -0.59
C PRO A 577 11.97 -28.55 -1.80
N ALA A 578 12.10 -27.57 -2.69
CA ALA A 578 13.01 -27.63 -3.83
C ALA A 578 14.46 -27.37 -3.41
N LYS A 579 15.39 -28.23 -3.86
CA LYS A 579 16.84 -28.01 -3.72
C LYS A 579 17.42 -27.31 -4.95
N GLY A 580 18.13 -26.20 -4.74
CA GLY A 580 18.81 -25.41 -5.76
C GLY A 580 19.10 -23.97 -5.30
N SER A 581 20.27 -23.45 -5.68
CA SER A 581 20.67 -22.06 -5.38
C SER A 581 19.70 -21.05 -6.00
N GLY A 582 19.36 -20.02 -5.22
CA GLY A 582 18.45 -18.93 -5.58
C GLY A 582 16.98 -19.31 -5.61
N ILE A 583 16.58 -20.34 -4.87
CA ILE A 583 15.20 -20.83 -4.81
C ILE A 583 14.74 -20.86 -3.36
N VAL A 584 13.49 -20.45 -3.13
CA VAL A 584 12.83 -20.53 -1.83
C VAL A 584 11.54 -21.32 -2.01
N SER A 585 11.33 -22.32 -1.15
CA SER A 585 10.04 -23.01 -1.00
C SER A 585 9.44 -22.60 0.33
N ALA A 586 8.19 -22.13 0.35
CA ALA A 586 7.59 -21.61 1.57
C ALA A 586 6.13 -21.99 1.72
N PHE A 587 5.71 -22.10 2.98
CA PHE A 587 4.32 -21.93 3.38
C PHE A 587 4.27 -20.97 4.55
N PHE A 588 3.24 -20.13 4.58
CA PHE A 588 3.20 -19.00 5.50
C PHE A 588 1.79 -18.47 5.67
N LEU A 589 1.56 -17.80 6.80
CA LEU A 589 0.32 -17.08 7.08
C LEU A 589 0.59 -15.60 6.86
N PHE A 590 -0.22 -14.91 6.05
CA PHE A 590 0.06 -13.53 5.67
C PHE A 590 -1.19 -12.67 5.53
N ARG A 591 -1.02 -11.39 5.90
CA ARG A 591 -1.85 -10.26 5.51
C ARG A 591 -0.95 -9.04 5.28
N TYR A 592 -1.43 -8.05 4.54
CA TYR A 592 -0.60 -6.86 4.21
C TYR A 592 -0.96 -5.57 4.96
N ASN A 593 -2.19 -5.40 5.46
CA ASN A 593 -2.67 -4.12 6.01
C ASN A 593 -3.31 -4.24 7.40
N PRO A 594 -2.55 -4.09 8.50
CA PRO A 594 -1.09 -3.96 8.52
C PRO A 594 -0.42 -5.31 8.23
N TRP A 595 0.85 -5.30 7.82
CA TRP A 595 1.60 -6.49 7.44
C TRP A 595 1.91 -7.31 8.67
N GLN A 596 1.29 -8.48 8.75
CA GLN A 596 1.58 -9.51 9.74
C GLN A 596 1.80 -10.83 9.01
N GLU A 597 2.81 -11.59 9.44
CA GLU A 597 3.21 -12.80 8.74
C GLU A 597 3.89 -13.80 9.69
N ILE A 598 3.66 -15.08 9.43
CA ILE A 598 4.33 -16.21 10.11
C ILE A 598 4.87 -17.14 9.03
N ASP A 599 6.20 -17.24 8.94
CA ASP A 599 6.90 -17.89 7.84
C ASP A 599 7.52 -19.23 8.23
N VAL A 600 7.41 -20.19 7.31
CA VAL A 600 8.26 -21.37 7.23
C VAL A 600 8.88 -21.42 5.83
N GLU A 601 10.17 -21.14 5.75
CA GLU A 601 10.91 -21.02 4.49
C GLU A 601 12.08 -22.00 4.42
N PHE A 602 12.23 -22.65 3.27
CA PHE A 602 13.38 -23.48 2.94
C PHE A 602 14.19 -22.80 1.85
N LEU A 603 15.42 -22.43 2.18
CA LEU A 603 16.36 -21.89 1.21
C LEU A 603 17.00 -23.06 0.47
N GLY A 604 16.88 -23.06 -0.86
CA GLY A 604 17.26 -24.20 -1.69
C GLY A 604 18.77 -24.42 -1.79
N ASP A 605 19.59 -23.46 -1.37
CA ASP A 605 21.05 -23.59 -1.26
C ASP A 605 21.48 -24.47 -0.08
N ASP A 606 20.71 -24.48 1.02
CA ASP A 606 20.89 -25.39 2.16
C ASP A 606 19.55 -25.91 2.70
N THR A 607 19.07 -26.99 2.10
CA THR A 607 17.85 -27.70 2.52
C THR A 607 18.04 -28.56 3.78
N THR A 608 19.20 -28.51 4.44
CA THR A 608 19.38 -29.12 5.77
C THR A 608 18.92 -28.21 6.92
N LYS A 609 18.47 -27.00 6.58
CA LYS A 609 17.95 -26.00 7.50
C LYS A 609 16.55 -25.57 7.09
N VAL A 610 15.76 -25.17 8.08
CA VAL A 610 14.50 -24.45 7.89
C VAL A 610 14.63 -23.07 8.52
N MET A 611 14.09 -22.06 7.87
CA MET A 611 14.04 -20.71 8.40
C MET A 611 12.63 -20.38 8.90
N PHE A 612 12.54 -19.86 10.11
CA PHE A 612 11.30 -19.32 10.66
C PHE A 612 11.41 -17.82 10.81
N ASN A 613 10.32 -17.12 10.51
CA ASN A 613 10.25 -15.66 10.65
C ASN A 613 8.85 -15.24 11.09
N ILE A 614 8.76 -14.10 11.78
CA ILE A 614 7.48 -13.54 12.24
C ILE A 614 7.51 -12.03 12.06
N TYR A 615 6.68 -11.52 11.16
CA TYR A 615 6.43 -10.10 10.97
C TYR A 615 5.22 -9.66 11.78
N TYR A 616 5.37 -8.52 12.43
CA TYR A 616 4.27 -7.84 13.11
C TYR A 616 4.33 -6.35 12.76
N ASN A 617 3.25 -5.81 12.21
CA ASN A 617 3.02 -4.37 12.15
C ASN A 617 1.80 -4.02 13.00
N PRO A 618 1.86 -2.93 13.79
CA PRO A 618 0.77 -2.56 14.66
C PRO A 618 -0.39 -1.94 13.89
N GLY A 619 -1.59 -2.05 14.46
CA GLY A 619 -2.80 -1.41 13.97
C GLY A 619 -3.93 -2.41 13.74
N VAL A 620 -5.09 -1.87 13.36
CA VAL A 620 -6.29 -2.64 13.06
C VAL A 620 -6.36 -3.01 11.59
N ASP A 621 -7.28 -3.92 11.25
CA ASP A 621 -7.57 -4.27 9.87
C ASP A 621 -7.81 -3.02 8.98
N GLY A 622 -7.02 -2.90 7.91
CA GLY A 622 -7.06 -1.76 7.00
C GLY A 622 -6.11 -0.61 7.35
N VAL A 623 -5.29 -0.73 8.40
CA VAL A 623 -4.14 0.16 8.59
C VAL A 623 -3.12 -0.14 7.48
N MET A 624 -3.02 0.77 6.54
CA MET A 624 -2.22 0.62 5.32
C MET A 624 -0.76 1.06 5.53
N TYR A 625 -0.22 0.89 6.73
CA TYR A 625 1.08 1.45 7.09
C TYR A 625 1.96 0.40 7.74
N ASN A 626 3.09 0.15 7.10
CA ASN A 626 4.04 -0.89 7.50
C ASN A 626 5.41 -0.24 7.76
N TYR A 627 6.11 -0.70 8.79
CA TYR A 627 7.53 -0.45 8.98
C TYR A 627 8.30 -1.78 8.93
N GLY A 628 9.64 -1.68 8.82
CA GLY A 628 10.55 -2.82 8.69
C GLY A 628 10.35 -3.66 7.41
N ASN A 629 11.44 -4.13 6.82
CA ASN A 629 11.43 -5.17 5.79
C ASN A 629 12.03 -6.50 6.29
N LYS A 630 12.71 -6.46 7.43
CA LYS A 630 13.29 -7.62 8.09
C LYS A 630 12.75 -7.70 9.52
N ALA A 631 11.88 -8.67 9.73
CA ALA A 631 11.53 -9.19 11.05
C ALA A 631 12.74 -9.92 11.67
N ALA A 632 12.52 -10.81 12.64
CA ALA A 632 13.59 -11.53 13.34
C ALA A 632 13.70 -13.00 12.91
N PRO A 633 14.31 -13.30 11.74
CA PRO A 633 14.42 -14.65 11.23
C PRO A 633 15.48 -15.46 11.97
N ILE A 634 15.23 -16.75 12.06
CA ILE A 634 16.13 -17.74 12.64
C ILE A 634 16.23 -18.96 11.72
N LYS A 635 17.43 -19.54 11.60
CA LYS A 635 17.64 -20.80 10.87
C LYS A 635 17.82 -21.93 11.87
N ILE A 636 17.01 -22.98 11.78
CA ILE A 636 17.08 -24.19 12.59
C ILE A 636 17.74 -25.31 11.76
N ASP A 637 18.74 -25.98 12.33
CA ASP A 637 19.30 -27.20 11.75
C ASP A 637 18.32 -28.37 11.88
N LEU A 638 17.99 -29.01 10.75
CA LEU A 638 17.01 -30.10 10.72
C LEU A 638 17.61 -31.44 11.14
N GLY A 639 18.92 -31.63 10.96
CA GLY A 639 19.61 -32.91 11.11
C GLY A 639 19.38 -33.87 9.93
N PHE A 640 18.65 -33.44 8.91
CA PHE A 640 18.38 -34.17 7.67
C PHE A 640 18.22 -33.18 6.51
N ASP A 641 18.29 -33.65 5.26
CA ASP A 641 18.01 -32.83 4.07
C ASP A 641 16.52 -32.92 3.74
N ALA A 642 15.78 -31.82 3.95
CA ALA A 642 14.34 -31.74 3.75
C ALA A 642 13.91 -32.03 2.30
N SER A 643 14.80 -31.88 1.33
CA SER A 643 14.47 -32.10 -0.09
C SER A 643 14.41 -33.57 -0.50
N LEU A 644 14.83 -34.50 0.37
CA LEU A 644 14.95 -35.93 0.04
C LEU A 644 13.69 -36.74 0.36
N ALA A 645 12.90 -36.32 1.34
CA ALA A 645 11.70 -37.02 1.79
C ALA A 645 10.60 -36.03 2.21
N TYR A 646 9.37 -36.53 2.33
CA TYR A 646 8.29 -35.73 2.92
C TYR A 646 8.44 -35.71 4.44
N HIS A 647 8.29 -34.52 5.01
CA HIS A 647 8.26 -34.29 6.45
C HIS A 647 7.05 -33.40 6.79
N THR A 648 6.60 -33.49 8.03
CA THR A 648 5.49 -32.66 8.51
C THR A 648 6.02 -31.45 9.25
N TYR A 649 5.69 -30.26 8.77
CA TYR A 649 6.01 -29.00 9.41
C TYR A 649 4.73 -28.39 9.95
N SER A 650 4.77 -27.80 11.15
CA SER A 650 3.55 -27.24 11.75
C SER A 650 3.78 -25.91 12.45
N ILE A 651 2.81 -25.02 12.30
CA ILE A 651 2.69 -23.78 13.06
C ILE A 651 1.52 -23.97 14.03
N GLU A 652 1.76 -23.82 15.33
CA GLU A 652 0.71 -23.53 16.30
C GLU A 652 0.78 -22.06 16.65
N TRP A 653 -0.29 -21.33 16.38
CA TRP A 653 -0.40 -19.90 16.57
C TRP A 653 -1.47 -19.62 17.61
N GLU A 654 -1.04 -19.09 18.75
CA GLU A 654 -1.87 -18.66 19.87
C GLU A 654 -1.65 -17.15 20.10
N PRO A 655 -2.49 -16.48 20.90
CA PRO A 655 -2.43 -15.04 21.13
C PRO A 655 -1.08 -14.47 21.61
N HIS A 656 -0.28 -15.25 22.33
CA HIS A 656 0.97 -14.78 22.94
C HIS A 656 2.20 -15.56 22.51
N GLU A 657 2.03 -16.57 21.67
CA GLU A 657 3.13 -17.38 21.17
C GLU A 657 2.83 -18.07 19.86
N VAL A 658 3.91 -18.37 19.14
CA VAL A 658 3.91 -19.24 17.97
C VAL A 658 4.91 -20.36 18.23
N ARG A 659 4.46 -21.60 18.09
CA ARG A 659 5.27 -22.82 18.26
C ARG A 659 5.46 -23.50 16.91
N PHE A 660 6.70 -23.82 16.57
CA PHE A 660 7.06 -24.46 15.30
C PHE A 660 7.48 -25.91 15.52
N TYR A 661 6.90 -26.81 14.74
CA TYR A 661 7.15 -28.25 14.85
C TYR A 661 7.72 -28.84 13.56
N VAL A 662 8.57 -29.86 13.72
CA VAL A 662 9.09 -30.73 12.64
C VAL A 662 8.84 -32.17 13.06
N ASP A 663 8.07 -32.94 12.28
CA ASP A 663 7.68 -34.32 12.56
C ASP A 663 7.17 -34.50 14.00
N THR A 664 6.25 -33.62 14.43
CA THR A 664 5.67 -33.54 15.79
C THR A 664 6.60 -33.04 16.90
N VAL A 665 7.88 -32.85 16.63
CA VAL A 665 8.85 -32.30 17.59
C VAL A 665 8.78 -30.79 17.62
N LEU A 666 8.60 -30.18 18.80
CA LEU A 666 8.72 -28.74 18.99
C LEU A 666 10.19 -28.30 18.86
N VAL A 667 10.49 -27.54 17.81
CA VAL A 667 11.87 -27.11 17.48
C VAL A 667 12.13 -25.63 17.76
N HIS A 668 11.09 -24.81 17.82
CA HIS A 668 11.23 -23.39 18.13
C HIS A 668 9.95 -22.78 18.70
N VAL A 669 10.11 -21.79 19.59
CA VAL A 669 9.01 -21.00 20.18
C VAL A 669 9.34 -19.53 20.05
N ARG A 670 8.33 -18.76 19.62
CA ARG A 670 8.34 -17.31 19.59
C ARG A 670 7.24 -16.81 20.51
N SER A 671 7.61 -16.16 21.60
CA SER A 671 6.66 -15.52 22.51
C SER A 671 6.64 -14.01 22.27
N THR A 672 5.55 -13.36 22.69
CA THR A 672 5.40 -11.90 22.68
C THR A 672 6.60 -11.20 23.31
N TRP A 673 7.16 -10.21 22.61
CA TRP A 673 8.40 -9.49 22.93
C TRP A 673 9.68 -10.33 22.91
N MET A 674 9.69 -11.51 22.29
CA MET A 674 10.89 -12.32 22.08
C MET A 674 11.17 -12.53 20.58
N PRO A 675 11.78 -11.56 19.89
CA PRO A 675 11.97 -10.14 20.27
C PRO A 675 10.78 -9.23 19.95
N SER A 676 9.74 -9.73 19.29
CA SER A 676 8.64 -8.92 18.75
C SER A 676 7.29 -9.38 19.26
N LEU A 677 6.26 -8.58 19.03
CA LEU A 677 4.87 -9.02 19.17
C LEU A 677 4.55 -10.17 18.19
N ILE A 678 3.50 -10.92 18.52
CA ILE A 678 2.95 -12.02 17.72
C ILE A 678 1.76 -11.49 16.92
N PRO A 679 1.59 -11.91 15.64
CA PRO A 679 0.40 -11.60 14.86
C PRO A 679 -0.89 -11.88 15.63
N ASP A 680 -1.83 -10.95 15.52
CA ASP A 680 -3.08 -10.94 16.29
C ASP A 680 -4.31 -10.69 15.42
N LEU A 681 -4.13 -10.41 14.13
CA LEU A 681 -5.19 -10.24 13.15
C LEU A 681 -5.37 -11.48 12.27
N PRO A 682 -6.56 -11.71 11.67
CA PRO A 682 -6.76 -12.81 10.74
C PRO A 682 -5.78 -12.76 9.54
N LEU A 683 -5.22 -13.92 9.19
CA LEU A 683 -4.22 -14.15 8.14
C LEU A 683 -4.75 -15.15 7.10
N GLN A 684 -4.37 -15.01 5.83
CA GLN A 684 -4.59 -16.06 4.83
C GLN A 684 -3.40 -17.01 4.80
N PHE A 685 -3.64 -18.26 4.41
CA PHE A 685 -2.60 -19.28 4.35
C PHE A 685 -2.11 -19.49 2.92
N TYR A 686 -0.79 -19.41 2.71
CA TYR A 686 -0.13 -19.39 1.41
C TYR A 686 0.88 -20.53 1.25
N PHE A 687 1.10 -20.92 -0.01
CA PHE A 687 2.19 -21.77 -0.44
C PHE A 687 2.81 -21.19 -1.70
N ASN A 688 4.13 -21.17 -1.79
CA ASN A 688 4.80 -20.79 -3.03
C ASN A 688 6.18 -21.43 -3.22
N ILE A 689 6.65 -21.32 -4.45
CA ILE A 689 8.07 -21.42 -4.80
C ILE A 689 8.45 -20.11 -5.51
N TRP A 690 9.59 -19.53 -5.19
CA TRP A 690 10.00 -18.25 -5.78
C TRP A 690 11.53 -18.08 -5.81
N ALA A 691 12.00 -17.11 -6.59
CA ALA A 691 13.42 -16.78 -6.70
C ALA A 691 13.68 -15.36 -6.20
N PRO A 692 14.48 -15.16 -5.13
CA PRO A 692 14.81 -13.83 -4.64
C PRO A 692 15.75 -13.08 -5.59
N GLU A 693 15.50 -11.78 -5.72
CA GLU A 693 16.41 -10.83 -6.39
C GLU A 693 17.69 -10.63 -5.56
N ASN A 694 17.56 -10.64 -4.23
CA ASN A 694 18.70 -10.57 -3.31
C ASN A 694 19.44 -11.91 -3.25
N LYS A 695 20.58 -11.97 -3.93
CA LYS A 695 21.43 -13.15 -4.02
C LYS A 695 22.05 -13.59 -2.69
N ASP A 696 22.17 -12.68 -1.72
CA ASP A 696 22.71 -13.02 -0.39
C ASP A 696 21.71 -13.80 0.47
N PHE A 697 20.43 -13.87 0.05
CA PHE A 697 19.38 -14.52 0.83
C PHE A 697 19.36 -16.04 0.64
N ALA A 698 19.27 -16.52 -0.60
CA ALA A 698 19.19 -17.94 -0.95
C ALA A 698 20.26 -18.38 -1.98
N GLY A 699 21.29 -17.56 -2.19
CA GLY A 699 22.26 -17.72 -3.27
C GLY A 699 21.78 -17.16 -4.62
N PRO A 700 22.68 -17.08 -5.62
CA PRO A 700 22.30 -16.69 -6.98
C PRO A 700 21.46 -17.77 -7.66
N LEU A 701 20.41 -17.39 -8.39
CA LEU A 701 19.61 -18.32 -9.18
C LEU A 701 20.46 -18.99 -10.27
N ALA A 702 20.48 -20.31 -10.29
CA ALA A 702 21.19 -21.10 -11.29
C ALA A 702 20.25 -21.57 -12.41
N ASN A 703 20.06 -20.76 -13.47
CA ASN A 703 19.10 -21.03 -14.56
C ASN A 703 19.21 -22.44 -15.15
N LYS A 704 20.43 -22.97 -15.32
CA LYS A 704 20.67 -24.33 -15.87
C LYS A 704 20.05 -25.46 -15.03
N SER A 705 19.68 -25.19 -13.79
CA SER A 705 19.05 -26.16 -12.89
C SER A 705 17.52 -26.15 -12.96
N LEU A 706 16.92 -25.21 -13.70
CA LEU A 706 15.47 -25.12 -13.88
C LEU A 706 14.97 -26.13 -14.95
N PRO A 707 13.73 -26.62 -14.85
CA PRO A 707 12.73 -26.31 -13.83
C PRO A 707 13.03 -26.96 -12.47
N LYS A 708 12.48 -26.38 -11.41
CA LYS A 708 12.57 -26.89 -10.03
C LYS A 708 11.20 -26.88 -9.38
N SER A 709 10.94 -27.87 -8.54
CA SER A 709 9.62 -28.04 -7.92
C SER A 709 9.72 -28.31 -6.43
N SER A 710 8.81 -27.69 -5.67
CA SER A 710 8.45 -28.11 -4.32
C SER A 710 7.14 -28.89 -4.35
N TYR A 711 6.95 -29.78 -3.38
CA TYR A 711 5.81 -30.70 -3.35
C TYR A 711 5.09 -30.62 -2.02
N VAL A 712 3.76 -30.62 -2.05
CA VAL A 712 2.89 -30.70 -0.88
C VAL A 712 1.99 -31.92 -1.04
N ARG A 713 1.93 -32.78 -0.02
CA ARG A 713 1.11 -34.01 -0.05
C ARG A 713 -0.20 -33.83 0.70
N ASN A 714 -0.17 -33.18 1.85
CA ASN A 714 -1.34 -33.03 2.71
C ASN A 714 -1.25 -31.74 3.52
N VAL A 715 -2.40 -31.10 3.74
CA VAL A 715 -2.55 -29.93 4.59
C VAL A 715 -3.66 -30.17 5.60
N LYS A 716 -3.42 -29.87 6.87
CA LYS A 716 -4.44 -29.88 7.93
C LYS A 716 -4.48 -28.56 8.65
N MET A 717 -5.69 -28.08 8.93
CA MET A 717 -5.89 -26.85 9.68
C MET A 717 -6.87 -27.08 10.83
N TYR A 718 -6.56 -26.48 11.96
CA TYR A 718 -7.35 -26.56 13.17
C TYR A 718 -7.62 -25.15 13.70
N SER A 719 -8.87 -24.83 14.03
CA SER A 719 -9.19 -23.61 14.77
C SER A 719 -8.81 -23.79 16.24
N TRP A 720 -8.40 -22.69 16.86
CA TRP A 720 -8.13 -22.61 18.29
C TRP A 720 -9.33 -22.00 19.02
N SER A 721 -9.64 -22.53 20.21
CA SER A 721 -10.53 -21.91 21.19
C SER A 721 -9.93 -22.04 22.58
N HIS A 722 -10.13 -21.02 23.43
CA HIS A 722 -9.71 -21.07 24.83
C HIS A 722 -10.46 -22.16 25.61
#